data_AF-A0A559LIS0-F1
#
_entry.id   AF-A0A559LIS0-F1
#
_cell.length_a   1.000
_cell.length_b   1.000
_cell.length_c   1.000
_cell.angle_alpha   90.00
_cell.angle_beta   90.00
_cell.angle_gamma   90.00
#
_symmetry.space_group_name_H-M   'P 1'
#
loop_
_entity.id
_entity.type
_entity.pdbx_description
1 polymer ?
#
loop_
_entity_poly.entity_id
_entity_poly.type
_entity_poly.pdbx_seq_one_letter_code
_entity_poly.pdbx_strand_id
1 'polypeptide(L)'
;MATKGNQRTCLELKVRIRGKWLSALVDSGADMNFISPETVNELKLPWRNKEEPYTVHDGQGEVYSYESGNITREIDHLKVFVNGKNQGIDFDIIPVWRHDLVLGYPWLIRYNPQFNWRTGQVDCEDHPSDDESDSGYDTRSQSSTDESSEDRRDKVSPIPKGTRHKYHKGKVKCIRRTIATLKGQFKQLDQDIKTMKQIAAKESDERLKNIPPEYRIYEKLFQEELDTKLPQHTDYDIEIVLKDGKNPKFFPIYNLSRDELDTLREWINDMLRKGYIRPSKSSAGYPVMFVPKPNSNKLRLVVDYRQLNEITEKDRTPLPLINELKDRLFNKKWFTALDLKSAYNLIRIKEGDEWKTAFRTKYGLFEYLVMPFGLTNAPAVFQRMITNVLREYLDIFVVCYLDDILIFSDTEEEHTEHVHKVLKALQDANMLVEPTKSHFHQSKVTYLGHEISHNEIRMDKRKIAAVAEWKVPTSIKETQSFLGFANYYRRFIKNFSKIAIPLTEITKKDKQFKWTKEAQQAFEQLKEAITSEPVLAMFDPDRQVELETDASDFALGGQIGQRHDDGMLHPIAFYSHKMHGAELNYPIYDKEFLAIVNCFKEFRHYLRGSKHQVKVFTDHKNIAYFATTQELNRRQLRYAEYLCEFDFTIAHCKGTDNGRADAISRRPDFDTGTVKTKEQLLEHNTKGEYQFTQPVKTIARTYKGVTEEEKERYIGFKK
;
A
#
# COMPACT_ATOMS: atom_id res chain seq x y z
N MET A 1 2.04 -40.50 -0.40
CA MET A 1 1.13 -39.72 -1.27
C MET A 1 0.43 -38.71 -0.39
N ALA A 2 0.50 -37.41 -0.71
CA ALA A 2 -0.13 -36.35 0.09
C ALA A 2 -1.27 -35.70 -0.72
N THR A 3 -2.37 -35.38 -0.05
CA THR A 3 -3.52 -34.70 -0.66
C THR A 3 -3.15 -33.26 -1.02
N LYS A 4 -3.41 -32.87 -2.28
CA LYS A 4 -3.39 -31.44 -2.65
C LYS A 4 -4.51 -30.73 -1.89
N GLY A 5 -4.20 -29.61 -1.24
CA GLY A 5 -5.20 -28.81 -0.53
C GLY A 5 -6.23 -28.23 -1.51
N ASN A 6 -7.50 -28.21 -1.12
CA ASN A 6 -8.57 -27.62 -1.92
C ASN A 6 -8.39 -26.10 -2.03
N GLN A 7 -7.87 -25.62 -3.16
CA GLN A 7 -8.16 -24.27 -3.60
C GLN A 7 -9.64 -24.22 -4.01
N ARG A 8 -10.47 -23.56 -3.20
CA ARG A 8 -11.84 -23.21 -3.60
C ARG A 8 -11.76 -22.17 -4.72
N THR A 9 -12.13 -22.56 -5.93
CA THR A 9 -12.22 -21.67 -7.10
C THR A 9 -13.61 -21.06 -7.28
N CYS A 10 -14.58 -21.50 -6.49
CA CYS A 10 -15.98 -21.07 -6.50
C CYS A 10 -16.49 -20.88 -5.05
N LEU A 11 -17.60 -20.15 -4.91
CA LEU A 11 -18.20 -19.82 -3.63
C LEU A 11 -19.35 -20.79 -3.30
N GLU A 12 -19.03 -21.81 -2.50
CA GLU A 12 -19.97 -22.87 -2.10
C GLU A 12 -20.57 -22.59 -0.72
N LEU A 13 -21.91 -22.61 -0.62
CA LEU A 13 -22.66 -22.55 0.63
C LEU A 13 -23.33 -23.89 0.95
N LYS A 14 -23.54 -24.14 2.25
CA LYS A 14 -24.44 -25.20 2.71
C LYS A 14 -25.78 -24.59 3.08
N VAL A 15 -26.82 -25.01 2.36
CA VAL A 15 -28.21 -24.59 2.59
C VAL A 15 -29.03 -25.80 3.02
N ARG A 16 -30.20 -25.58 3.63
CA ARG A 16 -31.07 -26.66 4.11
C ARG A 16 -32.49 -26.52 3.58
N ILE A 17 -32.98 -27.54 2.88
CA ILE A 17 -34.34 -27.59 2.29
C ILE A 17 -35.01 -28.87 2.80
N ARG A 18 -36.25 -28.75 3.33
CA ARG A 18 -37.00 -29.85 3.97
C ARG A 18 -36.18 -30.69 4.97
N GLY A 19 -35.25 -30.04 5.68
CA GLY A 19 -34.35 -30.69 6.65
C GLY A 19 -33.07 -31.32 6.08
N LYS A 20 -32.99 -31.61 4.77
CA LYS A 20 -31.77 -32.09 4.12
C LYS A 20 -30.79 -30.93 3.88
N TRP A 21 -29.50 -31.18 4.10
CA TRP A 21 -28.42 -30.26 3.71
C TRP A 21 -28.01 -30.47 2.26
N LEU A 22 -27.83 -29.37 1.54
CA LEU A 22 -27.51 -29.30 0.12
C LEU A 22 -26.30 -28.38 -0.14
N SER A 23 -25.61 -28.60 -1.27
CA SER A 23 -24.55 -27.76 -1.81
C SER A 23 -25.15 -26.71 -2.76
N ALA A 24 -25.03 -25.44 -2.39
CA ALA A 24 -25.42 -24.30 -3.20
C ALA A 24 -24.17 -23.61 -3.77
N LEU A 25 -24.09 -23.44 -5.08
CA LEU A 25 -23.13 -22.52 -5.70
C LEU A 25 -23.70 -21.10 -5.64
N VAL A 26 -22.92 -20.10 -5.23
CA VAL A 26 -23.26 -18.69 -5.42
C VAL A 26 -22.56 -18.20 -6.68
N ASP A 27 -23.32 -17.71 -7.66
CA ASP A 27 -22.80 -17.25 -8.94
C ASP A 27 -23.45 -15.93 -9.37
N SER A 28 -22.66 -14.86 -9.44
CA SER A 28 -23.12 -13.55 -9.92
C SER A 28 -23.22 -13.45 -11.45
N GLY A 29 -22.76 -14.47 -12.19
CA GLY A 29 -22.97 -14.63 -13.63
C GLY A 29 -24.23 -15.41 -13.99
N ALA A 30 -24.88 -16.05 -13.00
CA ALA A 30 -26.16 -16.72 -13.19
C ALA A 30 -27.32 -15.71 -13.11
N ASP A 31 -27.94 -15.41 -14.24
CA ASP A 31 -29.03 -14.42 -14.35
C ASP A 31 -30.31 -14.83 -13.58
N MET A 32 -30.47 -16.12 -13.26
CA MET A 32 -31.56 -16.69 -12.47
C MET A 32 -31.02 -17.67 -11.41
N ASN A 33 -31.84 -18.05 -10.41
CA ASN A 33 -31.50 -19.14 -9.50
C ASN A 33 -31.92 -20.48 -10.14
N PHE A 34 -31.11 -21.53 -9.97
CA PHE A 34 -31.34 -22.83 -10.60
C PHE A 34 -31.35 -23.98 -9.58
N ILE A 35 -32.15 -25.02 -9.80
CA ILE A 35 -32.20 -26.22 -8.94
C ILE A 35 -32.16 -27.50 -9.78
N SER A 36 -31.39 -28.50 -9.32
CA SER A 36 -31.19 -29.74 -10.07
C SER A 36 -32.48 -30.58 -10.14
N PRO A 37 -32.84 -31.17 -11.30
CA PRO A 37 -33.99 -32.08 -11.42
C PRO A 37 -33.90 -33.27 -10.47
N GLU A 38 -32.69 -33.76 -10.20
CA GLU A 38 -32.42 -34.83 -9.23
C GLU A 38 -32.82 -34.39 -7.82
N THR A 39 -32.43 -33.17 -7.42
CA THR A 39 -32.76 -32.56 -6.12
C THR A 39 -34.27 -32.36 -5.97
N VAL A 40 -34.95 -31.88 -7.02
CA VAL A 40 -36.41 -31.71 -7.06
C VAL A 40 -37.13 -33.05 -6.88
N ASN A 41 -36.68 -34.10 -7.58
CA ASN A 41 -37.26 -35.44 -7.51
C ASN A 41 -37.00 -36.13 -6.16
N GLU A 42 -35.77 -36.05 -5.63
CA GLU A 42 -35.40 -36.68 -4.34
C GLU A 42 -36.16 -36.05 -3.17
N LEU A 43 -36.19 -34.72 -3.10
CA LEU A 43 -36.92 -33.99 -2.05
C LEU A 43 -38.42 -33.85 -2.31
N LYS A 44 -38.91 -34.37 -3.45
CA LYS A 44 -40.31 -34.32 -3.92
C LYS A 44 -40.89 -32.91 -3.87
N LEU A 45 -40.14 -31.94 -4.36
CA LEU A 45 -40.53 -30.54 -4.33
C LEU A 45 -41.67 -30.27 -5.33
N PRO A 46 -42.67 -29.42 -4.99
CA PRO A 46 -43.66 -28.99 -5.95
C PRO A 46 -43.01 -28.10 -7.00
N TRP A 47 -43.50 -28.18 -8.24
CA TRP A 47 -43.06 -27.34 -9.36
C TRP A 47 -44.25 -27.04 -10.28
N ARG A 48 -44.15 -25.98 -11.08
CA ARG A 48 -45.13 -25.62 -12.11
C ARG A 48 -44.44 -25.38 -13.46
N ASN A 49 -45.23 -25.35 -14.53
CA ASN A 49 -44.76 -24.83 -15.81
C ASN A 49 -44.64 -23.30 -15.72
N LYS A 50 -43.64 -22.71 -16.39
CA LYS A 50 -43.51 -21.25 -16.52
C LYS A 50 -44.59 -20.70 -17.45
N GLU A 51 -45.08 -19.50 -17.15
CA GLU A 51 -45.96 -18.75 -18.06
C GLU A 51 -45.19 -18.22 -19.28
N GLU A 52 -43.93 -17.82 -19.08
CA GLU A 52 -42.99 -17.42 -20.14
C GLU A 52 -41.75 -18.34 -20.12
N PRO A 53 -41.73 -19.42 -20.93
CA PRO A 53 -40.54 -20.24 -21.15
C PRO A 53 -39.46 -19.48 -21.92
N TYR A 54 -38.19 -19.70 -21.58
CA TYR A 54 -37.05 -19.00 -22.21
C TYR A 54 -35.85 -19.92 -22.45
N THR A 55 -35.10 -19.64 -23.52
CA THR A 55 -33.91 -20.41 -23.89
C THR A 55 -32.69 -20.01 -23.05
N VAL A 56 -32.00 -20.97 -22.46
CA VAL A 56 -30.70 -20.77 -21.79
C VAL A 56 -29.54 -21.19 -22.69
N HIS A 57 -28.50 -20.36 -22.67
CA HIS A 57 -27.22 -20.57 -23.34
C HIS A 57 -26.12 -20.76 -22.28
N ASP A 58 -25.11 -21.56 -22.62
CA ASP A 58 -23.95 -21.80 -21.76
C ASP A 58 -22.91 -20.67 -21.79
N GLY A 59 -21.73 -20.90 -21.21
CA GLY A 59 -20.65 -19.91 -21.18
C GLY A 59 -19.93 -19.69 -22.50
N GLN A 60 -20.24 -20.49 -23.51
CA GLN A 60 -19.70 -20.46 -24.85
C GLN A 60 -20.71 -19.83 -25.83
N GLY A 61 -21.97 -19.65 -25.40
CA GLY A 61 -23.09 -19.17 -26.20
C GLY A 61 -23.89 -20.30 -26.86
N GLU A 62 -23.53 -21.55 -26.62
CA GLU A 62 -24.24 -22.71 -27.15
C GLU A 62 -25.54 -22.94 -26.38
N VAL A 63 -26.58 -23.43 -27.07
CA VAL A 63 -27.89 -23.71 -26.45
C VAL A 63 -27.76 -24.88 -25.48
N TYR A 64 -28.25 -24.71 -24.25
CA TYR A 64 -28.10 -25.72 -23.19
C TYR A 64 -28.82 -27.02 -23.57
N SER A 65 -28.15 -28.18 -23.47
CA SER A 65 -28.65 -29.42 -24.08
C SER A 65 -29.81 -30.12 -23.36
N TYR A 66 -30.41 -29.49 -22.35
CA TYR A 66 -31.54 -30.01 -21.56
C TYR A 66 -32.86 -29.35 -22.01
N GLU A 67 -33.95 -30.12 -22.11
CA GLU A 67 -35.25 -29.67 -22.67
C GLU A 67 -35.14 -28.86 -23.98
N SER A 68 -34.21 -29.26 -24.86
CA SER A 68 -33.91 -28.57 -26.13
C SER A 68 -33.50 -27.09 -25.95
N GLY A 69 -32.98 -26.72 -24.79
CA GLY A 69 -32.56 -25.37 -24.43
C GLY A 69 -33.60 -24.53 -23.71
N ASN A 70 -34.88 -24.91 -23.75
CA ASN A 70 -35.98 -24.08 -23.29
C ASN A 70 -36.37 -24.45 -21.85
N ILE A 71 -36.23 -23.53 -20.90
CA ILE A 71 -36.65 -23.75 -19.51
C ILE A 71 -38.17 -23.63 -19.44
N THR A 72 -38.83 -24.78 -19.27
CA THR A 72 -40.30 -24.85 -19.19
C THR A 72 -40.84 -24.90 -17.77
N ARG A 73 -40.01 -25.07 -16.73
CA ARG A 73 -40.44 -25.39 -15.36
C ARG A 73 -39.72 -24.59 -14.28
N GLU A 74 -40.47 -24.23 -13.24
CA GLU A 74 -39.99 -23.46 -12.08
C GLU A 74 -40.59 -23.96 -10.75
N ILE A 75 -39.96 -23.56 -9.66
CA ILE A 75 -40.47 -23.65 -8.28
C ILE A 75 -40.65 -22.23 -7.74
N ASP A 76 -41.87 -21.91 -7.34
CA ASP A 76 -42.26 -20.62 -6.77
C ASP A 76 -42.05 -20.62 -5.24
N HIS A 77 -41.41 -19.57 -4.71
CA HIS A 77 -41.23 -19.28 -3.28
C HIS A 77 -40.81 -20.48 -2.40
N LEU A 78 -39.79 -21.23 -2.82
CA LEU A 78 -39.25 -22.35 -2.05
C LEU A 78 -38.60 -21.84 -0.76
N LYS A 79 -39.06 -22.32 0.40
CA LYS A 79 -38.47 -22.02 1.72
C LYS A 79 -37.11 -22.71 1.89
N VAL A 80 -36.04 -21.94 1.74
CA VAL A 80 -34.63 -22.36 1.88
C VAL A 80 -34.02 -21.76 3.14
N PHE A 81 -33.36 -22.58 3.96
CA PHE A 81 -32.58 -22.08 5.09
C PHE A 81 -31.14 -21.79 4.67
N VAL A 82 -30.74 -20.52 4.68
CA VAL A 82 -29.37 -20.04 4.39
C VAL A 82 -28.79 -19.42 5.66
N ASN A 83 -27.63 -19.92 6.12
CA ASN A 83 -27.02 -19.56 7.42
C ASN A 83 -28.03 -19.52 8.61
N GLY A 84 -29.02 -20.43 8.60
CA GLY A 84 -30.06 -20.53 9.62
C GLY A 84 -31.27 -19.60 9.45
N LYS A 85 -31.20 -18.56 8.60
CA LYS A 85 -32.35 -17.71 8.24
C LYS A 85 -33.21 -18.41 7.18
N ASN A 86 -34.53 -18.31 7.31
CA ASN A 86 -35.48 -18.79 6.29
C ASN A 86 -35.64 -17.73 5.18
N GLN A 87 -35.65 -18.16 3.92
CA GLN A 87 -35.73 -17.29 2.74
C GLN A 87 -36.65 -17.93 1.69
N GLY A 88 -37.62 -17.18 1.16
CA GLY A 88 -38.36 -17.58 -0.04
C GLY A 88 -37.50 -17.34 -1.28
N ILE A 89 -37.24 -18.39 -2.05
CA ILE A 89 -36.40 -18.32 -3.26
C ILE A 89 -37.08 -19.04 -4.42
N ASP A 90 -37.23 -18.34 -5.53
CA ASP A 90 -37.75 -18.86 -6.79
C ASP A 90 -36.62 -19.54 -7.58
N PHE A 91 -36.86 -20.73 -8.14
CA PHE A 91 -35.85 -21.51 -8.87
C PHE A 91 -36.35 -22.04 -10.21
N ASP A 92 -35.55 -21.88 -11.26
CA ASP A 92 -35.74 -22.57 -12.53
C ASP A 92 -35.10 -23.98 -12.49
N ILE A 93 -35.75 -24.97 -13.09
CA ILE A 93 -35.34 -26.38 -12.96
C ILE A 93 -34.45 -26.79 -14.14
N ILE A 94 -33.13 -26.80 -13.93
CA ILE A 94 -32.13 -27.29 -14.89
C ILE A 94 -31.01 -28.09 -14.21
N PRO A 95 -30.39 -29.06 -14.90
CA PRO A 95 -29.19 -29.73 -14.42
C PRO A 95 -28.10 -28.72 -14.04
N VAL A 96 -27.58 -28.82 -12.82
CA VAL A 96 -26.52 -27.95 -12.29
C VAL A 96 -25.29 -28.80 -11.96
N TRP A 97 -24.13 -28.43 -12.48
CA TRP A 97 -22.99 -29.34 -12.51
C TRP A 97 -22.25 -29.37 -11.16
N ARG A 98 -22.31 -30.51 -10.47
CA ARG A 98 -21.68 -30.80 -9.15
C ARG A 98 -22.25 -30.04 -7.94
N HIS A 99 -23.35 -29.32 -8.10
CA HIS A 99 -24.06 -28.65 -7.02
C HIS A 99 -25.53 -29.05 -7.06
N ASP A 100 -26.25 -28.93 -5.95
CA ASP A 100 -27.68 -29.28 -5.89
C ASP A 100 -28.55 -28.10 -6.38
N LEU A 101 -28.05 -26.88 -6.22
CA LEU A 101 -28.66 -25.63 -6.70
C LEU A 101 -27.64 -24.50 -6.89
N VAL A 102 -28.04 -23.46 -7.62
CA VAL A 102 -27.31 -22.20 -7.84
C VAL A 102 -28.15 -21.04 -7.30
N LEU A 103 -27.53 -20.23 -6.45
CA LEU A 103 -28.04 -18.95 -5.98
C LEU A 103 -27.47 -17.86 -6.88
N GLY A 104 -28.33 -17.32 -7.75
CA GLY A 104 -27.95 -16.39 -8.81
C GLY A 104 -28.18 -14.93 -8.45
N TYR A 105 -28.13 -14.09 -9.49
CA TYR A 105 -28.35 -12.64 -9.42
C TYR A 105 -29.66 -12.23 -8.72
N PRO A 106 -30.81 -12.91 -8.87
CA PRO A 106 -32.04 -12.54 -8.16
C PRO A 106 -31.93 -12.71 -6.64
N TRP A 107 -31.31 -13.80 -6.17
CA TRP A 107 -31.07 -14.01 -4.74
C TRP A 107 -30.06 -12.99 -4.17
N LEU A 108 -28.98 -12.73 -4.92
CA LEU A 108 -27.97 -11.74 -4.56
C LEU A 108 -28.56 -10.33 -4.40
N ILE A 109 -29.53 -9.94 -5.24
CA ILE A 109 -30.27 -8.67 -5.08
C ILE A 109 -31.25 -8.75 -3.91
N ARG A 110 -32.12 -9.77 -3.85
CA ARG A 110 -33.23 -9.85 -2.87
C ARG A 110 -32.76 -9.86 -1.41
N TYR A 111 -31.58 -10.39 -1.13
CA TYR A 111 -31.08 -10.57 0.25
C TYR A 111 -29.75 -9.87 0.59
N ASN A 112 -29.17 -9.12 -0.36
CA ASN A 112 -27.95 -8.30 -0.20
C ASN A 112 -26.82 -8.94 0.67
N PRO A 113 -26.45 -10.22 0.43
CA PRO A 113 -25.61 -10.99 1.34
C PRO A 113 -24.18 -10.44 1.47
N GLN A 114 -23.73 -10.26 2.71
CA GLN A 114 -22.36 -9.85 3.02
C GLN A 114 -21.45 -11.07 3.13
N PHE A 115 -20.47 -11.17 2.23
CA PHE A 115 -19.54 -12.31 2.15
C PHE A 115 -18.22 -12.04 2.86
N ASN A 116 -17.88 -12.85 3.87
CA ASN A 116 -16.52 -12.90 4.39
C ASN A 116 -15.66 -13.80 3.50
N TRP A 117 -15.05 -13.22 2.46
CA TRP A 117 -14.21 -13.91 1.49
C TRP A 117 -12.99 -14.67 2.08
N ARG A 118 -12.65 -14.46 3.36
CA ARG A 118 -11.59 -15.22 4.06
C ARG A 118 -12.10 -16.47 4.78
N THR A 119 -13.33 -16.47 5.27
CA THR A 119 -13.91 -17.59 6.03
C THR A 119 -14.98 -18.37 5.25
N GLY A 120 -15.54 -17.79 4.19
CA GLY A 120 -16.69 -18.33 3.46
C GLY A 120 -18.01 -18.20 4.21
N GLN A 121 -18.08 -17.32 5.22
CA GLN A 121 -19.32 -17.01 5.95
C GLN A 121 -20.15 -15.96 5.20
N VAL A 122 -21.46 -16.00 5.42
CA VAL A 122 -22.44 -15.16 4.72
C VAL A 122 -23.47 -14.63 5.71
N ASP A 123 -23.52 -13.32 5.85
CA ASP A 123 -24.51 -12.64 6.69
C ASP A 123 -25.46 -11.83 5.79
N CYS A 124 -26.70 -12.30 5.65
CA CYS A 124 -27.76 -11.57 4.99
C CYS A 124 -28.35 -10.52 5.95
N GLU A 125 -28.71 -9.34 5.46
CA GLU A 125 -29.41 -8.33 6.26
C GLU A 125 -30.79 -8.86 6.74
N ASP A 126 -31.32 -8.32 7.84
CA ASP A 126 -32.63 -8.70 8.38
C ASP A 126 -33.76 -8.06 7.57
N HIS A 127 -33.97 -8.59 6.36
CA HIS A 127 -35.24 -8.44 5.66
C HIS A 127 -36.40 -9.01 6.51
N PRO A 128 -37.63 -8.51 6.35
CA PRO A 128 -38.81 -9.14 6.94
C PRO A 128 -38.84 -10.61 6.51
N SER A 129 -38.93 -11.53 7.48
CA SER A 129 -39.01 -12.96 7.20
C SER A 129 -40.30 -13.27 6.44
N ASP A 130 -40.23 -14.07 5.37
CA ASP A 130 -41.37 -14.63 4.61
C ASP A 130 -42.16 -15.71 5.42
N ASP A 131 -42.26 -15.50 6.73
CA ASP A 131 -42.95 -16.33 7.72
C ASP A 131 -44.21 -15.61 8.25
N GLU A 132 -45.08 -15.20 7.32
CA GLU A 132 -46.51 -15.33 7.60
C GLU A 132 -46.88 -16.82 7.63
N SER A 133 -47.86 -17.14 8.48
CA SER A 133 -48.03 -18.46 9.08
C SER A 133 -48.45 -19.57 8.11
N ASP A 134 -47.76 -20.71 8.20
CA ASP A 134 -48.39 -22.02 8.04
C ASP A 134 -48.01 -22.92 9.25
N SER A 135 -48.69 -24.05 9.40
CA SER A 135 -49.44 -24.29 10.63
C SER A 135 -49.37 -25.73 11.17
N GLY A 136 -49.69 -25.87 12.46
CA GLY A 136 -50.14 -27.12 13.06
C GLY A 136 -49.12 -28.24 13.25
N TYR A 137 -48.54 -28.33 14.45
CA TYR A 137 -48.79 -29.50 15.31
C TYR A 137 -48.64 -29.14 16.79
N ASP A 138 -49.42 -29.80 17.64
CA ASP A 138 -49.64 -29.41 19.02
C ASP A 138 -48.45 -29.58 19.96
N THR A 139 -48.31 -28.60 20.87
CA THR A 139 -48.37 -28.94 22.30
C THR A 139 -48.77 -27.74 23.16
N ARG A 140 -50.06 -27.35 23.13
CA ARG A 140 -50.67 -26.74 24.32
C ARG A 140 -52.17 -26.98 24.45
N SER A 141 -52.59 -27.12 25.71
CA SER A 141 -53.96 -27.41 26.15
C SER A 141 -55.01 -26.45 25.57
N GLN A 142 -56.23 -26.99 25.38
CA GLN A 142 -57.30 -26.51 24.50
C GLN A 142 -58.04 -25.22 24.93
N SER A 143 -58.90 -24.76 23.99
CA SER A 143 -60.15 -23.95 24.10
C SER A 143 -60.08 -22.40 24.13
N SER A 144 -61.02 -21.66 23.50
CA SER A 144 -61.91 -21.92 22.33
C SER A 144 -62.56 -20.62 21.77
N THR A 145 -63.13 -20.72 20.56
CA THR A 145 -64.32 -19.97 20.02
C THR A 145 -64.33 -18.43 19.87
N ASP A 146 -64.05 -17.97 18.63
CA ASP A 146 -64.98 -17.32 17.64
C ASP A 146 -65.47 -15.85 17.66
N GLU A 147 -65.56 -15.32 16.41
CA GLU A 147 -66.48 -14.30 15.81
C GLU A 147 -66.58 -12.86 16.39
N SER A 148 -66.97 -11.77 15.68
CA SER A 148 -67.07 -11.33 14.26
C SER A 148 -67.38 -9.79 14.24
N SER A 149 -67.45 -8.96 13.17
CA SER A 149 -67.33 -9.07 11.69
C SER A 149 -66.81 -7.74 11.01
N GLU A 150 -67.47 -7.24 9.95
CA GLU A 150 -67.19 -6.13 8.99
C GLU A 150 -67.80 -4.77 9.46
N ASP A 151 -67.58 -3.54 8.92
CA ASP A 151 -67.56 -3.06 7.52
C ASP A 151 -67.27 -1.51 7.40
N ARG A 152 -66.99 -1.03 6.17
CA ARG A 152 -67.17 0.32 5.53
C ARG A 152 -66.89 1.68 6.23
N ARG A 153 -65.91 2.41 5.64
CA ARG A 153 -65.86 3.84 5.20
C ARG A 153 -66.67 4.92 5.95
N ASP A 154 -66.04 6.05 6.35
CA ASP A 154 -65.98 7.32 5.56
C ASP A 154 -65.40 8.56 6.31
N LYS A 155 -64.84 9.51 5.55
CA LYS A 155 -64.71 10.98 5.83
C LYS A 155 -63.79 11.52 6.96
N VAL A 156 -63.66 12.86 6.94
CA VAL A 156 -62.55 13.69 7.48
C VAL A 156 -63.01 14.61 8.63
N SER A 157 -62.14 14.81 9.64
CA SER A 157 -61.92 15.94 10.59
C SER A 157 -63.03 16.99 10.86
N PRO A 158 -63.19 17.55 12.10
CA PRO A 158 -62.03 18.11 12.85
C PRO A 158 -62.07 18.21 14.41
N ILE A 159 -60.87 18.46 14.97
CA ILE A 159 -60.51 19.24 16.19
C ILE A 159 -61.25 18.95 17.53
N PRO A 160 -60.53 18.52 18.61
CA PRO A 160 -61.10 18.33 19.94
C PRO A 160 -61.13 19.60 20.82
N LYS A 161 -62.10 19.69 21.74
CA LYS A 161 -62.13 20.64 22.87
C LYS A 161 -62.52 19.95 24.19
N GLY A 162 -61.58 19.89 25.13
CA GLY A 162 -61.80 19.30 26.47
C GLY A 162 -61.85 17.76 26.47
N THR A 163 -61.82 17.07 27.63
CA THR A 163 -61.93 17.55 29.02
C THR A 163 -61.20 16.62 30.00
N ARG A 164 -60.61 17.20 31.07
CA ARG A 164 -60.14 16.58 32.34
C ARG A 164 -59.25 15.32 32.28
N HIS A 165 -58.05 15.43 32.84
CA HIS A 165 -57.19 14.28 33.17
C HIS A 165 -57.86 13.33 34.18
N LYS A 166 -57.84 12.02 33.92
CA LYS A 166 -57.88 10.98 34.98
C LYS A 166 -56.45 10.50 35.25
N TYR A 167 -56.07 10.45 36.53
CA TYR A 167 -54.72 10.08 36.97
C TYR A 167 -54.43 8.59 36.69
N HIS A 168 -53.66 8.30 35.64
CA HIS A 168 -53.33 6.92 35.25
C HIS A 168 -52.02 6.45 35.90
N LYS A 169 -52.11 5.44 36.80
CA LYS A 169 -50.95 4.88 37.55
C LYS A 169 -49.82 4.28 36.68
N GLY A 170 -49.98 4.22 35.36
CA GLY A 170 -49.00 3.68 34.41
C GLY A 170 -47.75 4.53 34.18
N LYS A 171 -47.83 5.88 34.18
CA LYS A 171 -46.69 6.74 33.78
C LYS A 171 -45.43 6.52 34.64
N VAL A 172 -45.58 6.24 35.94
CA VAL A 172 -44.45 5.97 36.85
C VAL A 172 -43.73 4.66 36.52
N LYS A 173 -44.46 3.62 36.06
CA LYS A 173 -43.85 2.36 35.59
C LYS A 173 -43.10 2.54 34.26
N CYS A 174 -43.61 3.36 33.35
CA CYS A 174 -42.94 3.71 32.09
C CYS A 174 -41.60 4.43 32.36
N ILE A 175 -41.64 5.54 33.10
CA ILE A 175 -40.45 6.35 33.44
C ILE A 175 -39.39 5.51 34.19
N ARG A 176 -39.80 4.65 35.14
CA ARG A 176 -38.87 3.75 35.83
C ARG A 176 -38.21 2.73 34.90
N ARG A 177 -38.90 2.23 33.86
CA ARG A 177 -38.30 1.36 32.84
C ARG A 177 -37.29 2.13 31.99
N THR A 178 -37.65 3.29 31.45
CA THR A 178 -36.72 4.11 30.64
C THR A 178 -35.45 4.50 31.43
N ILE A 179 -35.60 4.88 32.70
CA ILE A 179 -34.45 5.17 33.59
C ILE A 179 -33.62 3.92 33.86
N ALA A 180 -34.22 2.73 33.99
CA ALA A 180 -33.48 1.47 34.13
C ALA A 180 -32.70 1.11 32.85
N THR A 181 -33.31 1.26 31.67
CA THR A 181 -32.64 1.04 30.37
C THR A 181 -31.47 2.00 30.18
N LEU A 182 -31.67 3.31 30.45
CA LEU A 182 -30.59 4.31 30.39
C LEU A 182 -29.48 4.00 31.39
N LYS A 183 -29.79 3.59 32.63
CA LYS A 183 -28.77 3.16 33.60
C LYS A 183 -28.05 1.88 33.18
N GLY A 184 -28.68 1.00 32.41
CA GLY A 184 -28.03 -0.13 31.75
C GLY A 184 -27.04 0.34 30.68
N GLN A 185 -27.46 1.24 29.79
CA GLN A 185 -26.61 1.81 28.74
C GLN A 185 -25.42 2.60 29.30
N PHE A 186 -25.62 3.43 30.33
CA PHE A 186 -24.52 4.12 31.02
C PHE A 186 -23.55 3.14 31.69
N LYS A 187 -24.05 2.09 32.36
CA LYS A 187 -23.18 1.04 32.92
C LYS A 187 -22.38 0.29 31.85
N GLN A 188 -22.99 0.01 30.70
CA GLN A 188 -22.30 -0.62 29.58
C GLN A 188 -21.19 0.30 29.07
N LEU A 189 -21.49 1.58 28.83
CA LEU A 189 -20.51 2.58 28.40
C LEU A 189 -19.36 2.76 29.40
N ASP A 190 -19.65 2.81 30.72
CA ASP A 190 -18.62 2.83 31.78
C ASP A 190 -17.72 1.58 31.76
N GLN A 191 -18.30 0.41 31.45
CA GLN A 191 -17.59 -0.87 31.35
C GLN A 191 -16.71 -0.89 30.09
N ASP A 192 -17.23 -0.42 28.95
CA ASP A 192 -16.52 -0.35 27.67
C ASP A 192 -15.36 0.66 27.76
N ILE A 193 -15.57 1.84 28.37
CA ILE A 193 -14.53 2.83 28.66
C ILE A 193 -13.43 2.25 29.56
N LYS A 194 -13.80 1.48 30.59
CA LYS A 194 -12.80 0.77 31.43
C LYS A 194 -12.01 -0.26 30.64
N THR A 195 -12.68 -1.00 29.76
CA THR A 195 -12.04 -2.03 28.92
C THR A 195 -11.07 -1.39 27.92
N MET A 196 -11.47 -0.31 27.26
CA MET A 196 -10.59 0.49 26.39
C MET A 196 -9.38 1.06 27.15
N LYS A 197 -9.57 1.59 28.36
CA LYS A 197 -8.45 2.06 29.21
C LYS A 197 -7.49 0.93 29.62
N GLN A 198 -7.99 -0.28 29.86
CA GLN A 198 -7.15 -1.44 30.17
C GLN A 198 -6.41 -1.99 28.93
N ILE A 199 -6.98 -1.86 27.73
CA ILE A 199 -6.30 -2.19 26.47
C ILE A 199 -5.18 -1.16 26.22
N ALA A 200 -5.49 0.13 26.25
CA ALA A 200 -4.51 1.20 26.05
C ALA A 200 -3.34 1.13 27.05
N ALA A 201 -3.61 0.81 28.32
CA ALA A 201 -2.56 0.62 29.34
C ALA A 201 -1.61 -0.55 29.01
N LYS A 202 -2.14 -1.67 28.48
CA LYS A 202 -1.31 -2.79 28.03
C LYS A 202 -0.51 -2.45 26.77
N GLU A 203 -1.09 -1.71 25.84
CA GLU A 203 -0.41 -1.26 24.63
C GLU A 203 0.73 -0.26 24.96
N SER A 204 0.57 0.61 25.97
CA SER A 204 1.68 1.43 26.48
C SER A 204 2.77 0.61 27.16
N ASP A 205 2.42 -0.38 28.00
CA ASP A 205 3.42 -1.26 28.64
C ASP A 205 4.24 -2.05 27.60
N GLU A 206 3.62 -2.49 26.50
CA GLU A 206 4.35 -3.15 25.41
C GLU A 206 5.31 -2.20 24.67
N ARG A 207 4.90 -0.95 24.42
CA ARG A 207 5.76 0.07 23.77
C ARG A 207 6.95 0.49 24.63
N LEU A 208 6.82 0.48 25.95
CA LEU A 208 7.91 0.83 26.88
C LEU A 208 8.95 -0.30 27.08
N LYS A 209 8.73 -1.51 26.53
CA LYS A 209 9.69 -2.64 26.64
C LYS A 209 11.07 -2.34 26.07
N ASN A 210 11.14 -1.57 24.98
CA ASN A 210 12.41 -1.23 24.31
C ASN A 210 13.22 -0.15 25.04
N ILE A 211 12.66 0.50 26.07
CA ILE A 211 13.27 1.65 26.73
C ILE A 211 13.94 1.20 28.04
N PRO A 212 15.27 1.39 28.18
CA PRO A 212 16.01 1.16 29.42
C PRO A 212 15.35 1.86 30.63
N PRO A 213 15.38 1.25 31.84
CA PRO A 213 14.69 1.80 33.01
C PRO A 213 15.09 3.25 33.35
N GLU A 214 16.36 3.64 33.17
CA GLU A 214 16.83 4.98 33.49
C GLU A 214 16.14 6.10 32.70
N TYR A 215 15.76 5.84 31.44
CA TYR A 215 15.16 6.84 30.55
C TYR A 215 13.64 6.95 30.69
N ARG A 216 12.99 6.08 31.48
CA ARG A 216 11.53 6.11 31.69
C ARG A 216 11.04 7.38 32.40
N ILE A 217 11.96 8.15 33.00
CA ILE A 217 11.70 9.50 33.51
C ILE A 217 11.21 10.48 32.43
N TYR A 218 11.50 10.23 31.15
CA TYR A 218 11.04 11.03 30.00
C TYR A 218 9.74 10.49 29.39
N GLU A 219 8.83 9.92 30.19
CA GLU A 219 7.58 9.28 29.74
C GLU A 219 6.81 10.11 28.69
N LYS A 220 6.77 11.44 28.86
CA LYS A 220 6.13 12.40 27.93
C LYS A 220 6.64 12.30 26.49
N LEU A 221 7.94 12.09 26.30
CA LEU A 221 8.61 12.03 25.01
C LEU A 221 8.35 10.70 24.27
N PHE A 222 7.82 9.68 24.96
CA PHE A 222 7.49 8.37 24.39
C PHE A 222 5.97 8.16 24.17
N GLN A 223 5.16 9.20 24.33
CA GLN A 223 3.70 9.14 24.19
C GLN A 223 3.22 8.78 22.76
N GLU A 224 1.93 8.52 22.59
CA GLU A 224 1.34 8.22 21.26
C GLU A 224 1.28 9.48 20.38
N GLU A 225 0.74 10.56 20.94
CA GLU A 225 0.61 11.90 20.38
C GLU A 225 0.85 12.92 21.50
N LEU A 226 1.21 14.15 21.16
CA LEU A 226 1.24 15.27 22.10
C LEU A 226 -0.19 15.71 22.46
N ASP A 227 -0.35 16.40 23.60
CA ASP A 227 -1.59 17.12 23.93
C ASP A 227 -2.04 17.96 22.72
N THR A 228 -3.31 17.82 22.31
CA THR A 228 -3.83 18.25 21.00
C THR A 228 -3.94 19.77 20.85
N LYS A 229 -2.79 20.42 20.74
CA LYS A 229 -2.61 21.85 20.50
C LYS A 229 -1.77 22.06 19.25
N LEU A 230 -2.26 22.95 18.41
CA LEU A 230 -1.54 23.54 17.30
C LEU A 230 -0.23 24.19 17.84
N PRO A 231 0.96 23.87 17.30
CA PRO A 231 2.21 24.50 17.73
C PRO A 231 2.16 26.03 17.59
N GLN A 232 3.03 26.72 18.34
CA GLN A 232 3.22 28.16 18.20
C GLN A 232 4.11 28.46 16.99
N HIS A 233 4.02 29.69 16.47
CA HIS A 233 4.91 30.18 15.41
C HIS A 233 6.34 30.37 15.95
N THR A 234 7.34 30.13 15.09
CA THR A 234 8.77 30.09 15.41
C THR A 234 9.64 30.65 14.28
N ASP A 235 10.92 30.90 14.57
CA ASP A 235 11.91 31.24 13.53
C ASP A 235 12.21 30.07 12.55
N TYR A 236 11.64 28.89 12.78
CA TYR A 236 11.77 27.70 11.94
C TYR A 236 10.55 27.44 11.05
N ASP A 237 9.57 28.34 11.03
CA ASP A 237 8.34 28.15 10.25
C ASP A 237 8.63 28.04 8.74
N ILE A 238 7.99 27.08 8.06
CA ILE A 238 8.26 26.83 6.64
C ILE A 238 7.69 27.96 5.77
N GLU A 239 8.59 28.66 5.09
CA GLU A 239 8.28 29.62 4.05
C GLU A 239 8.31 28.95 2.67
N ILE A 240 7.35 29.31 1.82
CA ILE A 240 7.18 28.76 0.47
C ILE A 240 7.44 29.90 -0.52
N VAL A 241 8.70 30.36 -0.56
CA VAL A 241 9.18 31.38 -1.51
C VAL A 241 8.93 30.86 -2.93
N LEU A 242 8.30 31.68 -3.78
CA LEU A 242 7.97 31.33 -5.16
C LEU A 242 8.88 32.09 -6.12
N LYS A 243 9.33 31.40 -7.18
CA LYS A 243 10.14 31.99 -8.25
C LYS A 243 9.40 33.14 -8.94
N ASP A 244 10.14 34.16 -9.34
CA ASP A 244 9.61 35.35 -10.02
C ASP A 244 8.59 35.02 -11.13
N GLY A 245 7.44 35.69 -11.07
CA GLY A 245 6.34 35.53 -12.03
C GLY A 245 5.60 34.18 -11.97
N LYS A 246 5.91 33.28 -11.03
CA LYS A 246 5.16 32.03 -10.82
C LYS A 246 4.14 32.18 -9.71
N ASN A 247 2.96 31.64 -9.92
CA ASN A 247 1.87 31.61 -8.94
C ASN A 247 1.35 30.17 -8.77
N PRO A 248 0.85 29.79 -7.58
CA PRO A 248 0.16 28.52 -7.37
C PRO A 248 -1.07 28.39 -8.27
N LYS A 249 -1.52 27.16 -8.52
CA LYS A 249 -2.64 26.87 -9.43
C LYS A 249 -3.70 25.99 -8.78
N PHE A 250 -4.87 25.99 -9.38
CA PHE A 250 -6.01 25.17 -9.00
C PHE A 250 -6.09 23.94 -9.91
N PHE A 251 -5.89 22.74 -9.36
CA PHE A 251 -5.83 21.47 -10.10
C PHE A 251 -7.13 20.67 -9.91
N PRO A 252 -7.50 19.75 -10.83
CA PRO A 252 -8.66 18.87 -10.65
C PRO A 252 -8.45 17.89 -9.50
N ILE A 253 -9.54 17.41 -8.86
CA ILE A 253 -9.47 16.36 -7.84
C ILE A 253 -9.31 14.97 -8.48
N TYR A 254 -8.63 14.06 -7.78
CA TYR A 254 -8.58 12.65 -8.17
C TYR A 254 -9.82 11.88 -7.69
N ASN A 255 -10.19 10.83 -8.43
CA ASN A 255 -11.28 9.93 -8.07
C ASN A 255 -10.80 8.90 -7.02
N LEU A 256 -11.52 8.88 -5.89
CA LEU A 256 -11.28 8.00 -4.75
C LEU A 256 -12.36 6.92 -4.66
N SER A 257 -12.00 5.73 -4.16
CA SER A 257 -12.95 4.66 -3.85
C SER A 257 -13.84 5.01 -2.65
N ARG A 258 -14.83 4.15 -2.34
CA ARG A 258 -15.67 4.32 -1.15
C ARG A 258 -14.83 4.29 0.13
N ASP A 259 -14.00 3.28 0.29
CA ASP A 259 -13.14 3.09 1.48
C ASP A 259 -12.15 4.26 1.64
N GLU A 260 -11.63 4.79 0.53
CA GLU A 260 -10.77 5.97 0.52
C GLU A 260 -11.55 7.25 0.89
N LEU A 261 -12.80 7.40 0.46
CA LEU A 261 -13.66 8.53 0.84
C LEU A 261 -14.06 8.49 2.31
N ASP A 262 -14.36 7.32 2.86
CA ASP A 262 -14.68 7.16 4.27
C ASP A 262 -13.41 7.37 5.14
N THR A 263 -12.25 6.83 4.74
CA THR A 263 -10.94 7.13 5.36
C THR A 263 -10.59 8.63 5.29
N LEU A 264 -10.88 9.29 4.16
CA LEU A 264 -10.70 10.73 3.99
C LEU A 264 -11.57 11.55 4.94
N ARG A 265 -12.83 11.14 5.14
CA ARG A 265 -13.73 11.81 6.08
C ARG A 265 -13.21 11.70 7.52
N GLU A 266 -12.74 10.53 7.92
CA GLU A 266 -12.13 10.33 9.24
C GLU A 266 -10.85 11.16 9.42
N TRP A 267 -9.94 11.12 8.44
CA TRP A 267 -8.69 11.87 8.47
C TRP A 267 -8.89 13.39 8.50
N ILE A 268 -9.82 13.93 7.69
CA ILE A 268 -10.16 15.37 7.72
C ILE A 268 -10.69 15.76 9.09
N ASN A 269 -11.57 14.94 9.68
CA ASN A 269 -12.13 15.21 11.01
C ASN A 269 -11.06 15.18 12.10
N ASP A 270 -10.09 14.26 12.05
CA ASP A 270 -8.97 14.22 13.00
C ASP A 270 -8.06 15.45 12.86
N MET A 271 -7.67 15.80 11.64
CA MET A 271 -6.80 16.95 11.37
C MET A 271 -7.45 18.30 11.70
N LEU A 272 -8.77 18.44 11.51
CA LEU A 272 -9.55 19.59 11.96
C LEU A 272 -9.64 19.66 13.50
N ARG A 273 -9.82 18.52 14.19
CA ARG A 273 -9.82 18.46 15.67
C ARG A 273 -8.47 18.83 16.27
N LYS A 274 -7.37 18.43 15.61
CA LYS A 274 -5.98 18.78 15.97
C LYS A 274 -5.60 20.21 15.56
N GLY A 275 -6.43 20.88 14.76
CA GLY A 275 -6.16 22.22 14.23
C GLY A 275 -5.06 22.27 13.17
N TYR A 276 -4.54 21.13 12.72
CA TYR A 276 -3.42 21.03 11.78
C TYR A 276 -3.81 21.47 10.36
N ILE A 277 -5.11 21.47 10.04
CA ILE A 277 -5.70 22.03 8.82
C ILE A 277 -6.87 22.97 9.17
N ARG A 278 -7.20 23.91 8.28
CA ARG A 278 -8.46 24.69 8.32
C ARG A 278 -9.18 24.68 6.97
N PRO A 279 -10.51 24.91 6.92
CA PRO A 279 -11.21 25.16 5.67
C PRO A 279 -10.64 26.41 4.98
N SER A 280 -10.43 26.32 3.66
CA SER A 280 -9.73 27.35 2.88
C SER A 280 -10.64 28.03 1.85
N LYS A 281 -10.22 29.22 1.41
CA LYS A 281 -10.78 29.95 0.25
C LYS A 281 -9.69 30.29 -0.79
N SER A 282 -8.57 29.57 -0.76
CA SER A 282 -7.41 29.79 -1.63
C SER A 282 -7.73 29.67 -3.11
N SER A 283 -7.01 30.44 -3.94
CA SER A 283 -6.94 30.28 -5.39
C SER A 283 -6.02 29.11 -5.82
N ALA A 284 -5.22 28.58 -4.89
CA ALA A 284 -4.47 27.34 -5.05
C ALA A 284 -5.33 26.12 -4.68
N GLY A 285 -5.02 24.95 -5.23
CA GLY A 285 -5.78 23.74 -4.93
C GLY A 285 -5.15 22.47 -5.48
N TYR A 286 -4.37 21.77 -4.65
CA TYR A 286 -3.66 20.54 -5.01
C TYR A 286 -4.52 19.28 -4.70
N PRO A 287 -4.49 18.22 -5.52
CA PRO A 287 -5.32 17.04 -5.29
C PRO A 287 -4.77 16.14 -4.18
N VAL A 288 -5.68 15.39 -3.54
CA VAL A 288 -5.34 14.36 -2.54
C VAL A 288 -5.44 12.94 -3.10
N MET A 289 -4.66 12.04 -2.53
CA MET A 289 -4.66 10.60 -2.83
C MET A 289 -4.35 9.79 -1.56
N PHE A 290 -4.44 8.46 -1.65
CA PHE A 290 -4.01 7.55 -0.60
C PHE A 290 -2.88 6.62 -1.02
N VAL A 291 -1.97 6.38 -0.07
CA VAL A 291 -0.85 5.44 -0.18
C VAL A 291 -0.96 4.43 0.97
N PRO A 292 -0.96 3.11 0.72
CA PRO A 292 -0.97 2.12 1.79
C PRO A 292 0.36 2.12 2.54
N LYS A 293 0.31 2.15 3.88
CA LYS A 293 1.52 2.03 4.71
C LYS A 293 2.10 0.61 4.57
N PRO A 294 3.44 0.44 4.46
CA PRO A 294 4.06 -0.89 4.47
C PRO A 294 3.60 -1.71 5.68
N ASN A 295 3.34 -2.99 5.46
CA ASN A 295 2.94 -3.96 6.48
C ASN A 295 1.68 -3.57 7.30
N SER A 296 0.79 -2.72 6.76
CA SER A 296 -0.44 -2.29 7.45
C SER A 296 -1.60 -2.07 6.49
N ASN A 297 -2.83 -2.34 6.96
CA ASN A 297 -4.05 -1.96 6.24
C ASN A 297 -4.35 -0.46 6.35
N LYS A 298 -3.61 0.32 7.17
CA LYS A 298 -3.80 1.76 7.32
C LYS A 298 -3.27 2.52 6.10
N LEU A 299 -4.12 3.33 5.49
CA LEU A 299 -3.71 4.27 4.44
C LEU A 299 -3.02 5.52 5.03
N ARG A 300 -2.23 6.22 4.22
CA ARG A 300 -1.69 7.56 4.45
C ARG A 300 -2.31 8.48 3.40
N LEU A 301 -2.88 9.61 3.81
CA LEU A 301 -3.26 10.68 2.88
C LEU A 301 -2.01 11.42 2.40
N VAL A 302 -1.98 11.73 1.11
CA VAL A 302 -0.91 12.45 0.44
C VAL A 302 -1.52 13.57 -0.39
N VAL A 303 -0.90 14.76 -0.39
CA VAL A 303 -1.23 15.87 -1.30
C VAL A 303 -0.17 15.92 -2.40
N ASP A 304 -0.60 16.06 -3.65
CA ASP A 304 0.34 16.19 -4.78
C ASP A 304 0.88 17.63 -4.89
N TYR A 305 1.95 17.93 -4.15
CA TYR A 305 2.63 19.22 -4.22
C TYR A 305 3.66 19.34 -5.35
N ARG A 306 3.75 18.39 -6.31
CA ARG A 306 4.77 18.44 -7.39
C ARG A 306 4.82 19.78 -8.13
N GLN A 307 3.67 20.33 -8.47
CA GLN A 307 3.57 21.58 -9.23
C GLN A 307 3.72 22.84 -8.34
N LEU A 308 3.72 22.68 -7.00
CA LEU A 308 4.17 23.71 -6.05
C LEU A 308 5.69 23.67 -5.92
N ASN A 309 6.26 22.48 -5.72
CA ASN A 309 7.69 22.23 -5.61
C ASN A 309 8.49 22.69 -6.84
N GLU A 310 7.92 22.56 -8.05
CA GLU A 310 8.54 23.08 -9.28
C GLU A 310 8.68 24.61 -9.28
N ILE A 311 7.69 25.34 -8.74
CA ILE A 311 7.69 26.82 -8.71
C ILE A 311 8.29 27.41 -7.43
N THR A 312 8.48 26.60 -6.40
CA THR A 312 9.11 26.99 -5.13
C THR A 312 10.63 27.15 -5.31
N GLU A 313 11.23 28.11 -4.61
CA GLU A 313 12.69 28.27 -4.54
C GLU A 313 13.29 27.22 -3.59
N LYS A 314 14.29 26.48 -4.07
CA LYS A 314 14.80 25.30 -3.34
C LYS A 314 15.83 25.70 -2.30
N ASP A 315 15.51 25.42 -1.05
CA ASP A 315 16.38 25.61 0.10
C ASP A 315 17.55 24.62 0.06
N ARG A 316 18.78 25.13 -0.06
CA ARG A 316 20.02 24.34 -0.12
C ARG A 316 20.79 24.35 1.20
N THR A 317 20.08 24.31 2.33
CA THR A 317 20.69 24.12 3.65
C THR A 317 21.66 22.92 3.63
N PRO A 318 22.91 23.08 4.10
CA PRO A 318 23.84 21.96 4.15
C PRO A 318 23.33 20.90 5.14
N LEU A 319 23.15 19.67 4.65
CA LEU A 319 23.08 18.49 5.51
C LEU A 319 24.52 18.12 5.96
N PRO A 320 24.70 17.61 7.19
CA PRO A 320 26.01 17.23 7.70
C PRO A 320 26.67 16.14 6.84
N LEU A 321 28.00 16.20 6.68
CA LEU A 321 28.69 15.41 5.68
C LEU A 321 28.99 14.00 6.22
N ILE A 322 28.62 12.97 5.46
CA ILE A 322 28.84 11.56 5.87
C ILE A 322 30.32 11.22 6.13
N ASN A 323 31.25 11.97 5.53
CA ASN A 323 32.68 11.79 5.81
C ASN A 323 33.11 12.31 7.19
N GLU A 324 32.51 13.39 7.68
CA GLU A 324 32.81 13.94 9.01
C GLU A 324 32.46 12.92 10.12
N LEU A 325 31.47 12.05 9.85
CA LEU A 325 31.10 10.96 10.75
C LEU A 325 32.25 9.97 10.97
N LYS A 326 33.10 9.71 9.97
CA LYS A 326 34.20 8.73 10.10
C LYS A 326 35.20 9.15 11.19
N ASP A 327 35.60 10.42 11.18
CA ASP A 327 36.60 10.93 12.12
C ASP A 327 36.03 11.11 13.54
N ARG A 328 34.73 11.39 13.66
CA ARG A 328 34.04 11.60 14.96
C ARG A 328 33.67 10.30 15.68
N LEU A 329 33.32 9.25 14.93
CA LEU A 329 32.93 7.95 15.47
C LEU A 329 34.13 7.04 15.77
N PHE A 330 35.34 7.43 15.37
CA PHE A 330 36.57 6.67 15.65
C PHE A 330 36.81 6.53 17.17
N ASN A 331 37.32 5.37 17.59
CA ASN A 331 37.46 4.88 18.97
C ASN A 331 36.18 4.77 19.83
N LYS A 332 35.03 5.30 19.42
CA LYS A 332 33.76 5.16 20.17
C LYS A 332 33.34 3.70 20.30
N LYS A 333 32.60 3.37 21.37
CA LYS A 333 32.21 1.99 21.73
C LYS A 333 30.71 1.81 21.93
N TRP A 334 30.05 2.85 22.44
CA TRP A 334 28.62 2.82 22.75
C TRP A 334 27.86 3.74 21.82
N PHE A 335 26.77 3.23 21.27
CA PHE A 335 25.94 3.91 20.29
C PHE A 335 24.45 3.79 20.65
N THR A 336 23.72 4.89 20.54
CA THR A 336 22.26 4.93 20.66
C THR A 336 21.68 5.65 19.45
N ALA A 337 20.73 5.02 18.76
CA ALA A 337 20.03 5.62 17.62
C ALA A 337 18.54 5.85 17.95
N LEU A 338 18.05 7.06 17.67
CA LEU A 338 16.67 7.48 17.94
C LEU A 338 15.97 7.87 16.63
N ASP A 339 14.72 7.42 16.46
CA ASP A 339 13.83 7.78 15.35
C ASP A 339 12.78 8.79 15.85
N LEU A 340 12.72 9.98 15.25
CA LEU A 340 11.75 11.01 15.64
C LEU A 340 10.34 10.74 15.09
N LYS A 341 9.34 10.82 15.96
CA LYS A 341 7.94 10.50 15.63
C LYS A 341 7.17 11.74 15.18
N SER A 342 6.76 11.76 13.91
CA SER A 342 5.86 12.77 13.32
C SER A 342 6.35 14.24 13.43
N ALA A 343 7.66 14.45 13.63
CA ALA A 343 8.21 15.74 14.06
C ALA A 343 8.04 16.88 13.03
N TYR A 344 7.83 16.57 11.74
CA TYR A 344 7.42 17.56 10.72
C TYR A 344 6.17 18.37 11.16
N ASN A 345 5.21 17.75 11.86
CA ASN A 345 3.99 18.40 12.33
C ASN A 345 4.21 19.45 13.44
N LEU A 346 5.41 19.54 14.02
CA LEU A 346 5.76 20.54 15.04
C LEU A 346 6.03 21.92 14.43
N ILE A 347 6.42 21.96 13.16
CA ILE A 347 6.76 23.19 12.45
C ILE A 347 5.49 23.80 11.86
N ARG A 348 5.30 25.11 12.04
CA ARG A 348 4.20 25.87 11.41
C ARG A 348 4.53 26.19 9.96
N ILE A 349 3.50 26.39 9.13
CA ILE A 349 3.69 27.16 7.89
C ILE A 349 3.72 28.63 8.28
N LYS A 350 4.61 29.41 7.66
CA LYS A 350 4.76 30.84 7.90
C LYS A 350 3.43 31.57 7.69
N GLU A 351 3.10 32.51 8.57
CA GLU A 351 1.86 33.29 8.49
C GLU A 351 1.80 34.07 7.16
N GLY A 352 0.71 33.88 6.40
CA GLY A 352 0.53 34.44 5.06
C GLY A 352 0.87 33.47 3.93
N ASP A 353 1.46 32.31 4.22
CA ASP A 353 1.82 31.28 3.24
C ASP A 353 0.91 30.04 3.27
N GLU A 354 0.04 29.89 4.27
CA GLU A 354 -0.79 28.68 4.44
C GLU A 354 -1.66 28.37 3.22
N TRP A 355 -2.21 29.42 2.57
CA TRP A 355 -3.04 29.30 1.36
C TRP A 355 -2.32 28.64 0.18
N LYS A 356 -0.99 28.71 0.11
CA LYS A 356 -0.18 28.04 -0.93
C LYS A 356 -0.24 26.52 -0.80
N THR A 357 -0.51 25.99 0.40
CA THR A 357 -0.64 24.55 0.68
C THR A 357 -2.04 23.99 0.43
N ALA A 358 -3.00 24.82 0.00
CA ALA A 358 -4.41 24.44 -0.06
C ALA A 358 -4.66 23.20 -0.95
N PHE A 359 -5.34 22.21 -0.40
CA PHE A 359 -5.64 20.93 -1.03
C PHE A 359 -7.14 20.70 -1.20
N ARG A 360 -7.50 20.06 -2.32
CA ARG A 360 -8.88 19.83 -2.75
C ARG A 360 -9.32 18.40 -2.47
N THR A 361 -10.54 18.29 -1.95
CA THR A 361 -11.18 17.02 -1.61
C THR A 361 -12.63 17.01 -2.12
N LYS A 362 -13.29 15.84 -2.10
CA LYS A 362 -14.74 15.75 -2.36
C LYS A 362 -15.59 16.48 -1.31
N TYR A 363 -15.02 16.78 -0.14
CA TYR A 363 -15.70 17.40 1.00
C TYR A 363 -15.41 18.91 1.17
N GLY A 364 -14.51 19.49 0.36
CA GLY A 364 -14.14 20.90 0.42
C GLY A 364 -12.68 21.18 0.05
N LEU A 365 -12.32 22.47 0.11
CA LEU A 365 -10.95 22.95 0.06
C LEU A 365 -10.45 23.18 1.50
N PHE A 366 -9.27 22.67 1.83
CA PHE A 366 -8.62 22.83 3.13
C PHE A 366 -7.19 23.29 2.92
N GLU A 367 -6.58 23.94 3.90
CA GLU A 367 -5.17 24.30 3.89
C GLU A 367 -4.48 23.86 5.18
N TYR A 368 -3.20 23.52 5.09
CA TYR A 368 -2.41 23.14 6.25
C TYR A 368 -1.98 24.38 7.03
N LEU A 369 -1.85 24.21 8.35
CA LEU A 369 -1.28 25.20 9.27
C LEU A 369 0.03 24.71 9.92
N VAL A 370 0.29 23.40 9.87
CA VAL A 370 1.57 22.77 10.20
C VAL A 370 2.20 22.20 8.94
N MET A 371 3.53 22.09 8.89
CA MET A 371 4.29 21.67 7.70
C MET A 371 3.87 20.26 7.21
N PRO A 372 3.24 20.13 6.03
CA PRO A 372 2.87 18.83 5.49
C PRO A 372 4.05 18.11 4.84
N PHE A 373 3.96 16.78 4.78
CA PHE A 373 4.83 15.96 3.93
C PHE A 373 4.66 16.33 2.45
N GLY A 374 5.76 16.23 1.70
CA GLY A 374 5.76 16.45 0.24
C GLY A 374 6.19 17.84 -0.23
N LEU A 375 6.41 18.81 0.67
CA LEU A 375 7.03 20.10 0.31
C LEU A 375 8.56 19.95 0.19
N THR A 376 9.16 20.41 -0.91
CA THR A 376 10.60 20.25 -1.18
C THR A 376 11.52 20.84 -0.10
N ASN A 377 11.14 21.97 0.53
CA ASN A 377 11.96 22.61 1.56
C ASN A 377 11.77 22.01 2.96
N ALA A 378 10.80 21.11 3.17
CA ALA A 378 10.52 20.55 4.49
C ALA A 378 11.72 19.84 5.16
N PRO A 379 12.56 19.05 4.46
CA PRO A 379 13.76 18.46 5.06
C PRO A 379 14.79 19.52 5.48
N ALA A 380 15.00 20.58 4.68
CA ALA A 380 15.97 21.64 4.99
C ALA A 380 15.56 22.46 6.22
N VAL A 381 14.27 22.84 6.28
CA VAL A 381 13.67 23.52 7.44
C VAL A 381 13.75 22.65 8.69
N PHE A 382 13.42 21.36 8.57
CA PHE A 382 13.50 20.40 9.68
C PHE A 382 14.94 20.23 10.19
N GLN A 383 15.93 20.09 9.29
CA GLN A 383 17.34 20.02 9.68
C GLN A 383 17.75 21.26 10.49
N ARG A 384 17.37 22.48 10.07
CA ARG A 384 17.69 23.71 10.83
C ARG A 384 17.15 23.68 12.26
N MET A 385 15.90 23.25 12.44
CA MET A 385 15.27 23.15 13.76
C MET A 385 16.02 22.16 14.67
N ILE A 386 16.22 20.91 14.24
CA ILE A 386 16.90 19.90 15.06
C ILE A 386 18.37 20.23 15.29
N THR A 387 19.03 20.89 14.31
CA THR A 387 20.40 21.41 14.44
C THR A 387 20.51 22.52 15.48
N ASN A 388 19.45 23.30 15.72
CA ASN A 388 19.42 24.27 16.81
C ASN A 388 19.16 23.60 18.17
N VAL A 389 18.20 22.67 18.24
CA VAL A 389 17.83 21.95 19.48
C VAL A 389 18.99 21.13 20.05
N LEU A 390 19.82 20.54 19.19
CA LEU A 390 20.96 19.71 19.58
C LEU A 390 22.31 20.43 19.46
N ARG A 391 22.33 21.76 19.22
CA ARG A 391 23.55 22.54 18.92
C ARG A 391 24.67 22.36 19.94
N GLU A 392 24.34 22.24 21.22
CA GLU A 392 25.32 22.08 22.31
C GLU A 392 26.02 20.71 22.32
N TYR A 393 25.51 19.74 21.57
CA TYR A 393 25.94 18.33 21.61
C TYR A 393 26.40 17.78 20.24
N LEU A 394 26.01 18.45 19.15
CA LEU A 394 26.42 18.12 17.78
C LEU A 394 27.93 18.13 17.61
N ASP A 395 28.43 17.15 16.86
CA ASP A 395 29.85 16.90 16.57
C ASP A 395 30.75 16.64 17.79
N ILE A 396 30.21 16.69 19.01
CA ILE A 396 30.88 16.31 20.26
C ILE A 396 30.55 14.85 20.59
N PHE A 397 29.27 14.54 20.77
CA PHE A 397 28.77 13.20 21.10
C PHE A 397 27.44 12.85 20.39
N VAL A 398 26.93 13.76 19.54
CA VAL A 398 25.71 13.58 18.76
C VAL A 398 25.94 13.91 17.30
N VAL A 399 25.30 13.14 16.42
CA VAL A 399 25.12 13.39 15.00
C VAL A 399 23.63 13.33 14.72
N CYS A 400 23.11 14.23 13.89
CA CYS A 400 21.70 14.24 13.52
C CYS A 400 21.53 14.49 12.02
N TYR A 401 20.85 13.56 11.36
CA TYR A 401 20.45 13.65 9.97
C TYR A 401 18.92 13.54 9.92
N LEU A 402 18.26 14.71 9.86
CA LEU A 402 16.81 14.82 9.77
C LEU A 402 16.13 14.09 10.95
N ASP A 403 15.29 13.09 10.68
CA ASP A 403 14.56 12.32 11.69
C ASP A 403 15.44 11.31 12.46
N ASP A 404 16.65 11.04 11.96
CA ASP A 404 17.56 9.99 12.40
C ASP A 404 18.68 10.59 13.29
N ILE A 405 18.62 10.38 14.62
CA ILE A 405 19.64 10.87 15.59
C ILE A 405 20.56 9.72 16.01
N LEU A 406 21.88 9.95 16.02
CA LEU A 406 22.90 9.04 16.55
C LEU A 406 23.67 9.69 17.70
N ILE A 407 23.74 9.01 18.83
CA ILE A 407 24.51 9.38 20.03
C ILE A 407 25.68 8.39 20.15
N PHE A 408 26.88 8.85 20.48
CA PHE A 408 28.10 8.01 20.55
C PHE A 408 29.01 8.37 21.74
N SER A 409 29.64 7.38 22.38
CA SER A 409 30.45 7.58 23.59
C SER A 409 31.56 6.52 23.77
N ASP A 410 32.53 6.78 24.64
CA ASP A 410 33.68 5.91 24.91
C ASP A 410 33.43 4.91 26.06
N THR A 411 32.67 5.31 27.09
CA THR A 411 32.25 4.44 28.21
C THR A 411 30.73 4.37 28.36
N GLU A 412 30.23 3.42 29.15
CA GLU A 412 28.78 3.18 29.30
C GLU A 412 28.13 4.27 30.17
N GLU A 413 28.85 4.69 31.22
CA GLU A 413 28.47 5.75 32.15
C GLU A 413 28.39 7.12 31.46
N GLU A 414 29.40 7.43 30.64
CA GLU A 414 29.41 8.60 29.76
C GLU A 414 28.22 8.54 28.76
N HIS A 415 27.91 7.36 28.23
CA HIS A 415 26.79 7.17 27.32
C HIS A 415 25.44 7.43 27.98
N THR A 416 25.20 6.94 29.19
CA THR A 416 23.97 7.22 29.94
C THR A 416 23.79 8.72 30.18
N GLU A 417 24.85 9.43 30.57
CA GLU A 417 24.80 10.90 30.68
C GLU A 417 24.46 11.59 29.34
N HIS A 418 25.08 11.15 28.24
CA HIS A 418 24.85 11.73 26.91
C HIS A 418 23.44 11.48 26.39
N VAL A 419 22.88 10.28 26.60
CA VAL A 419 21.48 9.99 26.25
C VAL A 419 20.52 10.81 27.13
N HIS A 420 20.79 10.98 28.44
CA HIS A 420 20.00 11.88 29.29
C HIS A 420 20.02 13.35 28.81
N LYS A 421 21.17 13.86 28.38
CA LYS A 421 21.30 15.24 27.84
C LYS A 421 20.45 15.42 26.56
N VAL A 422 20.51 14.46 25.63
CA VAL A 422 19.71 14.50 24.38
C VAL A 422 18.22 14.32 24.61
N LEU A 423 17.81 13.31 25.39
CA LEU A 423 16.38 13.07 25.69
C LEU A 423 15.76 14.26 26.42
N LYS A 424 16.51 14.94 27.28
CA LYS A 424 16.06 16.20 27.89
C LYS A 424 15.84 17.29 26.84
N ALA A 425 16.83 17.58 25.99
CA ALA A 425 16.70 18.62 24.96
C ALA A 425 15.55 18.34 23.97
N LEU A 426 15.35 17.08 23.58
CA LEU A 426 14.20 16.66 22.77
C LEU A 426 12.87 16.86 23.51
N GLN A 427 12.79 16.52 24.80
CA GLN A 427 11.58 16.73 25.59
C GLN A 427 11.26 18.22 25.78
N ASP A 428 12.28 19.05 26.06
CA ASP A 428 12.12 20.49 26.22
C ASP A 428 11.70 21.17 24.89
N ALA A 429 12.11 20.59 23.74
CA ALA A 429 11.64 20.94 22.40
C ALA A 429 10.32 20.25 21.98
N ASN A 430 9.67 19.48 22.86
CA ASN A 430 8.44 18.70 22.62
C ASN A 430 8.53 17.70 21.44
N MET A 431 9.71 17.15 21.18
CA MET A 431 9.94 16.17 20.11
C MET A 431 9.72 14.75 20.63
N LEU A 432 8.74 14.04 20.06
CA LEU A 432 8.48 12.64 20.39
C LEU A 432 9.49 11.71 19.71
N VAL A 433 9.89 10.65 20.40
CA VAL A 433 10.73 9.56 19.87
C VAL A 433 9.88 8.30 19.71
N GLU A 434 10.07 7.53 18.63
CA GLU A 434 9.39 6.27 18.39
C GLU A 434 10.11 5.09 19.08
N PRO A 435 9.59 4.52 20.18
CA PRO A 435 10.30 3.49 20.95
C PRO A 435 10.49 2.18 20.18
N THR A 436 9.60 1.89 19.22
CA THR A 436 9.61 0.61 18.51
C THR A 436 10.75 0.48 17.49
N LYS A 437 11.36 1.60 17.08
CA LYS A 437 12.50 1.66 16.15
C LYS A 437 13.81 2.14 16.80
N SER A 438 13.74 2.78 17.96
CA SER A 438 14.91 3.35 18.62
C SER A 438 15.73 2.26 19.30
N HIS A 439 17.05 2.36 19.21
CA HIS A 439 18.01 1.35 19.65
C HIS A 439 18.99 1.99 20.66
N PHE A 440 18.86 1.64 21.94
CA PHE A 440 19.69 2.16 23.03
C PHE A 440 20.87 1.23 23.36
N HIS A 441 21.99 1.78 23.83
CA HIS A 441 23.13 1.04 24.40
C HIS A 441 23.65 -0.10 23.52
N GLN A 442 23.82 0.14 22.23
CA GLN A 442 24.35 -0.84 21.29
C GLN A 442 25.86 -0.66 21.10
N SER A 443 26.61 -1.76 21.07
CA SER A 443 28.03 -1.77 20.65
C SER A 443 28.20 -1.71 19.13
N LYS A 444 27.09 -1.81 18.40
CA LYS A 444 27.02 -1.85 16.93
C LYS A 444 25.65 -1.38 16.45
N VAL A 445 25.61 -0.45 15.50
CA VAL A 445 24.35 0.15 15.02
C VAL A 445 24.36 0.38 13.50
N THR A 446 23.18 0.30 12.87
CA THR A 446 23.01 0.72 11.47
C THR A 446 22.52 2.17 11.44
N TYR A 447 23.29 3.07 10.82
CA TYR A 447 22.94 4.49 10.68
C TYR A 447 23.27 4.96 9.26
N LEU A 448 22.34 5.63 8.58
CA LEU A 448 22.46 6.05 7.17
C LEU A 448 22.90 4.90 6.21
N GLY A 449 22.57 3.66 6.55
CA GLY A 449 23.00 2.47 5.80
C GLY A 449 24.51 2.19 5.88
N HIS A 450 25.19 2.69 6.91
CA HIS A 450 26.50 2.23 7.35
C HIS A 450 26.32 1.37 8.60
N GLU A 451 27.12 0.30 8.69
CA GLU A 451 27.24 -0.57 9.85
C GLU A 451 28.39 -0.04 10.72
N ILE A 452 28.04 0.70 11.78
CA ILE A 452 28.98 1.35 12.70
C ILE A 452 29.25 0.43 13.88
N SER A 453 30.53 0.27 14.22
CA SER A 453 31.02 -0.48 15.38
C SER A 453 32.39 0.09 15.81
N HIS A 454 32.90 -0.35 16.97
CA HIS A 454 34.17 0.15 17.51
C HIS A 454 35.33 0.04 16.49
N ASN A 455 35.87 1.19 16.09
CA ASN A 455 36.93 1.34 15.07
C ASN A 455 36.62 0.77 13.68
N GLU A 456 35.36 0.45 13.37
CA GLU A 456 34.94 -0.04 12.06
C GLU A 456 33.61 0.58 11.60
N ILE A 457 33.66 1.35 10.51
CA ILE A 457 32.48 1.86 9.81
C ILE A 457 32.43 1.17 8.44
N ARG A 458 31.71 0.06 8.39
CA ARG A 458 31.50 -0.70 7.15
C ARG A 458 30.27 -0.12 6.44
N MET A 459 30.15 -0.28 5.12
CA MET A 459 28.83 -0.15 4.51
C MET A 459 27.92 -1.29 5.00
N ASP A 460 26.62 -1.04 5.14
CA ASP A 460 25.66 -2.11 5.42
C ASP A 460 25.85 -3.23 4.40
N LYS A 461 25.96 -4.48 4.87
CA LYS A 461 26.18 -5.67 4.06
C LYS A 461 25.11 -5.80 2.97
N ARG A 462 23.90 -5.27 3.19
CA ARG A 462 22.82 -5.17 2.20
C ARG A 462 23.23 -4.41 0.93
N LYS A 463 23.97 -3.30 1.05
CA LYS A 463 24.48 -2.50 -0.10
C LYS A 463 25.54 -3.24 -0.93
N ILE A 464 26.26 -4.19 -0.33
CA ILE A 464 27.35 -4.94 -0.98
C ILE A 464 26.91 -6.36 -1.41
N ALA A 465 25.81 -6.89 -0.86
CA ALA A 465 25.25 -8.21 -1.15
C ALA A 465 25.07 -8.46 -2.67
N ALA A 466 24.68 -7.43 -3.44
CA ALA A 466 24.60 -7.45 -4.90
C ALA A 466 25.85 -8.07 -5.59
N VAL A 467 27.05 -7.78 -5.08
CA VAL A 467 28.32 -8.30 -5.61
C VAL A 467 28.84 -9.48 -4.78
N ALA A 468 28.74 -9.43 -3.45
CA ALA A 468 29.25 -10.49 -2.57
C ALA A 468 28.51 -11.82 -2.77
N GLU A 469 27.18 -11.79 -2.92
CA GLU A 469 26.32 -12.97 -3.11
C GLU A 469 26.22 -13.42 -4.58
N TRP A 470 27.06 -12.88 -5.48
CA TRP A 470 27.04 -13.26 -6.88
C TRP A 470 27.40 -14.75 -7.02
N LYS A 471 26.45 -15.54 -7.54
CA LYS A 471 26.59 -16.99 -7.68
C LYS A 471 27.50 -17.34 -8.85
N VAL A 472 28.19 -18.46 -8.72
CA VAL A 472 29.11 -19.00 -9.74
C VAL A 472 28.40 -19.11 -11.10
N PRO A 473 28.88 -18.42 -12.15
CA PRO A 473 28.30 -18.49 -13.49
C PRO A 473 28.21 -19.92 -14.03
N THR A 474 27.08 -20.26 -14.62
CA THR A 474 26.78 -21.60 -15.17
C THR A 474 26.78 -21.65 -16.70
N SER A 475 26.95 -20.51 -17.37
CA SER A 475 27.13 -20.44 -18.83
C SER A 475 28.06 -19.33 -19.29
N ILE A 476 28.40 -19.36 -20.58
CA ILE A 476 29.25 -18.36 -21.26
C ILE A 476 28.64 -16.95 -21.16
N LYS A 477 27.32 -16.80 -21.35
CA LYS A 477 26.65 -15.48 -21.28
C LYS A 477 26.76 -14.86 -19.88
N GLU A 478 26.60 -15.68 -18.86
CA GLU A 478 26.65 -15.25 -17.44
C GLU A 478 28.08 -14.84 -17.06
N THR A 479 29.06 -15.60 -17.53
CA THR A 479 30.49 -15.29 -17.36
C THR A 479 30.87 -14.02 -18.13
N GLN A 480 30.30 -13.79 -19.32
CA GLN A 480 30.47 -12.55 -20.08
C GLN A 480 29.79 -11.34 -19.42
N SER A 481 28.63 -11.50 -18.79
CA SER A 481 27.97 -10.45 -18.00
C SER A 481 28.82 -10.04 -16.79
N PHE A 482 29.26 -11.01 -15.97
CA PHE A 482 30.14 -10.75 -14.84
C PHE A 482 31.49 -10.15 -15.28
N LEU A 483 32.08 -10.61 -16.39
CA LEU A 483 33.29 -10.01 -16.96
C LEU A 483 33.05 -8.59 -17.49
N GLY A 484 31.89 -8.30 -18.07
CA GLY A 484 31.51 -6.96 -18.52
C GLY A 484 31.48 -5.98 -17.36
N PHE A 485 30.78 -6.36 -16.28
CA PHE A 485 30.76 -5.64 -15.00
C PHE A 485 32.18 -5.46 -14.42
N ALA A 486 32.93 -6.55 -14.23
CA ALA A 486 34.25 -6.51 -13.62
C ALA A 486 35.29 -5.73 -14.46
N ASN A 487 35.19 -5.77 -15.79
CA ASN A 487 36.08 -5.04 -16.71
C ASN A 487 35.84 -3.52 -16.69
N TYR A 488 34.71 -3.03 -16.18
CA TYR A 488 34.57 -1.60 -15.86
C TYR A 488 35.52 -1.21 -14.73
N TYR A 489 35.52 -1.96 -13.62
CA TYR A 489 36.38 -1.72 -12.44
C TYR A 489 37.86 -2.08 -12.65
N ARG A 490 38.26 -2.51 -13.85
CA ARG A 490 39.64 -2.93 -14.18
C ARG A 490 40.73 -1.90 -13.87
N ARG A 491 40.37 -0.61 -13.78
CA ARG A 491 41.29 0.49 -13.46
C ARG A 491 41.60 0.56 -11.96
N PHE A 492 40.66 0.15 -11.12
CA PHE A 492 40.78 0.15 -9.65
C PHE A 492 41.33 -1.19 -9.13
N ILE A 493 41.05 -2.30 -9.83
CA ILE A 493 41.52 -3.65 -9.47
C ILE A 493 42.98 -3.84 -9.92
N LYS A 494 43.92 -3.79 -8.97
CA LYS A 494 45.36 -4.05 -9.21
C LYS A 494 45.57 -5.43 -9.83
N ASN A 495 46.31 -5.49 -10.95
CA ASN A 495 46.52 -6.69 -11.77
C ASN A 495 45.23 -7.30 -12.40
N PHE A 496 44.11 -6.57 -12.56
CA PHE A 496 42.85 -7.09 -13.13
C PHE A 496 43.04 -8.07 -14.29
N SER A 497 43.82 -7.70 -15.31
CA SER A 497 44.02 -8.53 -16.51
C SER A 497 44.67 -9.89 -16.22
N LYS A 498 45.43 -10.05 -15.14
CA LYS A 498 45.98 -11.34 -14.72
C LYS A 498 44.93 -12.20 -14.02
N ILE A 499 44.11 -11.57 -13.17
CA ILE A 499 43.04 -12.24 -12.42
C ILE A 499 41.93 -12.69 -13.38
N ALA A 500 41.58 -11.88 -14.39
CA ALA A 500 40.49 -12.17 -15.32
C ALA A 500 40.81 -13.25 -16.39
N ILE A 501 42.08 -13.64 -16.58
CA ILE A 501 42.50 -14.59 -17.64
C ILE A 501 41.68 -15.90 -17.62
N PRO A 502 41.56 -16.64 -16.50
CA PRO A 502 40.83 -17.91 -16.46
C PRO A 502 39.36 -17.78 -16.88
N LEU A 503 38.71 -16.67 -16.51
CA LEU A 503 37.33 -16.38 -16.92
C LEU A 503 37.24 -16.03 -18.41
N THR A 504 38.15 -15.20 -18.92
CA THR A 504 38.16 -14.86 -20.36
C THR A 504 38.41 -16.09 -21.25
N GLU A 505 39.27 -17.02 -20.80
CA GLU A 505 39.52 -18.30 -21.50
C GLU A 505 38.27 -19.18 -21.60
N ILE A 506 37.41 -19.20 -20.58
CA ILE A 506 36.14 -19.95 -20.58
C ILE A 506 35.10 -19.32 -21.52
N THR A 507 35.21 -18.01 -21.79
CA THR A 507 34.27 -17.29 -22.69
C THR A 507 34.65 -17.30 -24.16
N LYS A 508 35.74 -17.97 -24.55
CA LYS A 508 36.14 -18.14 -25.96
C LYS A 508 35.21 -19.13 -26.68
N LYS A 509 34.85 -18.82 -27.93
CA LYS A 509 33.87 -19.58 -28.71
C LYS A 509 34.29 -21.03 -29.01
N ASP A 510 35.59 -21.31 -28.99
CA ASP A 510 36.19 -22.56 -29.45
C ASP A 510 36.39 -23.60 -28.33
N LYS A 511 35.83 -23.34 -27.14
CA LYS A 511 35.93 -24.23 -25.96
C LYS A 511 34.55 -24.57 -25.41
N GLN A 512 34.37 -25.83 -24.99
CA GLN A 512 33.19 -26.20 -24.20
C GLN A 512 33.22 -25.47 -22.84
N PHE A 513 32.07 -24.98 -22.40
CA PHE A 513 31.95 -24.33 -21.10
C PHE A 513 32.21 -25.35 -19.97
N LYS A 514 33.33 -25.17 -19.27
CA LYS A 514 33.70 -25.97 -18.10
C LYS A 514 34.28 -25.04 -17.05
N TRP A 515 33.56 -24.86 -15.95
CA TRP A 515 34.07 -24.10 -14.81
C TRP A 515 35.24 -24.84 -14.17
N THR A 516 36.35 -24.13 -13.92
CA THR A 516 37.58 -24.71 -13.36
C THR A 516 37.91 -24.12 -11.99
N LYS A 517 38.88 -24.71 -11.27
CA LYS A 517 39.28 -24.19 -9.94
C LYS A 517 39.94 -22.82 -10.04
N GLU A 518 40.69 -22.60 -11.12
CA GLU A 518 41.37 -21.35 -11.44
C GLU A 518 40.35 -20.25 -11.80
N ALA A 519 39.25 -20.63 -12.48
CA ALA A 519 38.12 -19.76 -12.75
C ALA A 519 37.32 -19.40 -11.49
N GLN A 520 37.09 -20.38 -10.60
CA GLN A 520 36.48 -20.12 -9.28
C GLN A 520 37.34 -19.16 -8.45
N GLN A 521 38.65 -19.37 -8.42
CA GLN A 521 39.58 -18.50 -7.69
C GLN A 521 39.63 -17.09 -8.30
N ALA A 522 39.66 -16.96 -9.63
CA ALA A 522 39.56 -15.68 -10.32
C ALA A 522 38.23 -14.95 -10.04
N PHE A 523 37.11 -15.68 -10.02
CA PHE A 523 35.77 -15.13 -9.76
C PHE A 523 35.65 -14.56 -8.35
N GLU A 524 36.05 -15.32 -7.32
CA GLU A 524 36.00 -14.82 -5.94
C GLU A 524 37.05 -13.73 -5.68
N GLN A 525 38.24 -13.79 -6.28
CA GLN A 525 39.23 -12.69 -6.19
C GLN A 525 38.74 -11.39 -6.85
N LEU A 526 37.99 -11.46 -7.96
CA LEU A 526 37.37 -10.28 -8.56
C LEU A 526 36.21 -9.75 -7.71
N LYS A 527 35.38 -10.62 -7.13
CA LYS A 527 34.33 -10.21 -6.18
C LYS A 527 34.95 -9.51 -4.96
N GLU A 528 35.90 -10.15 -4.28
CA GLU A 528 36.61 -9.62 -3.12
C GLU A 528 37.22 -8.24 -3.45
N ALA A 529 37.93 -8.12 -4.58
CA ALA A 529 38.50 -6.86 -5.03
C ALA A 529 37.44 -5.77 -5.28
N ILE A 530 36.32 -6.07 -5.95
CA ILE A 530 35.23 -5.10 -6.20
C ILE A 530 34.53 -4.69 -4.90
N THR A 531 34.43 -5.60 -3.93
CA THR A 531 33.85 -5.30 -2.60
C THR A 531 34.84 -4.66 -1.63
N SER A 532 36.12 -4.52 -2.00
CA SER A 532 37.17 -3.96 -1.16
C SER A 532 37.22 -2.43 -1.20
N GLU A 533 37.65 -1.82 -0.09
CA GLU A 533 37.59 -0.38 0.14
C GLU A 533 38.28 0.53 -0.91
N PRO A 534 39.37 0.15 -1.64
CA PRO A 534 39.95 1.01 -2.68
C PRO A 534 39.17 1.02 -4.03
N VAL A 535 38.09 0.24 -4.18
CA VAL A 535 37.26 0.24 -5.41
C VAL A 535 35.96 1.04 -5.25
N LEU A 536 35.49 1.23 -4.02
CA LEU A 536 34.30 2.02 -3.69
C LEU A 536 34.73 3.36 -3.07
N ALA A 537 34.51 4.46 -3.81
CA ALA A 537 34.88 5.80 -3.36
C ALA A 537 33.97 6.27 -2.21
N MET A 538 34.56 7.06 -1.30
CA MET A 538 33.79 7.76 -0.28
C MET A 538 32.97 8.89 -0.93
N PHE A 539 31.72 9.04 -0.50
CA PHE A 539 30.79 10.05 -0.98
C PHE A 539 31.28 11.45 -0.64
N ASP A 540 31.43 12.32 -1.63
CA ASP A 540 31.84 13.72 -1.50
C ASP A 540 30.62 14.63 -1.72
N PRO A 541 29.98 15.19 -0.68
CA PRO A 541 28.71 15.91 -0.85
C PRO A 541 28.79 17.20 -1.68
N ASP A 542 29.99 17.68 -2.02
CA ASP A 542 30.21 18.82 -2.91
C ASP A 542 30.34 18.43 -4.39
N ARG A 543 30.26 17.14 -4.74
CA ARG A 543 30.27 16.62 -6.13
C ARG A 543 28.88 16.20 -6.60
N GLN A 544 28.58 16.42 -7.89
CA GLN A 544 27.32 15.98 -8.47
C GLN A 544 27.20 14.46 -8.49
N VAL A 545 26.08 13.96 -7.97
CA VAL A 545 25.74 12.54 -7.94
C VAL A 545 25.14 12.09 -9.27
N GLU A 546 25.62 10.96 -9.76
CA GLU A 546 25.04 10.22 -10.88
C GLU A 546 24.55 8.85 -10.37
N LEU A 547 23.33 8.47 -10.76
CA LEU A 547 22.68 7.23 -10.39
C LEU A 547 22.27 6.48 -11.66
N GLU A 548 22.88 5.32 -11.92
CA GLU A 548 22.51 4.43 -13.02
C GLU A 548 21.57 3.34 -12.52
N THR A 549 20.50 3.07 -13.26
CA THR A 549 19.44 2.09 -12.89
C THR A 549 18.94 1.29 -14.08
N ASP A 550 18.52 0.06 -13.82
CA ASP A 550 18.07 -0.91 -14.84
C ASP A 550 17.14 -1.96 -14.21
N ALA A 551 16.19 -2.49 -14.97
CA ALA A 551 15.30 -3.56 -14.55
C ALA A 551 15.21 -4.68 -15.59
N SER A 552 15.65 -5.86 -15.20
CA SER A 552 15.40 -7.08 -15.96
C SER A 552 13.97 -7.59 -15.74
N ASP A 553 13.65 -8.72 -16.37
CA ASP A 553 12.39 -9.41 -16.11
C ASP A 553 12.23 -9.87 -14.65
N PHE A 554 13.34 -10.11 -13.94
CA PHE A 554 13.36 -10.84 -12.66
C PHE A 554 13.98 -10.05 -11.50
N ALA A 555 14.72 -8.98 -11.76
CA ALA A 555 15.36 -8.17 -10.73
C ALA A 555 15.69 -6.76 -11.19
N LEU A 556 15.90 -5.89 -10.19
CA LEU A 556 16.30 -4.51 -10.34
C LEU A 556 17.81 -4.39 -10.07
N GLY A 557 18.50 -3.53 -10.79
CA GLY A 557 19.91 -3.18 -10.57
C GLY A 557 20.10 -1.67 -10.52
N GLY A 558 21.13 -1.23 -9.78
CA GLY A 558 21.55 0.16 -9.79
C GLY A 558 22.91 0.42 -9.15
N GLN A 559 23.48 1.58 -9.47
CA GLN A 559 24.79 2.03 -9.01
C GLN A 559 24.76 3.55 -8.79
N ILE A 560 25.11 3.99 -7.58
CA ILE A 560 25.34 5.41 -7.27
C ILE A 560 26.83 5.73 -7.35
N GLY A 561 27.19 6.89 -7.89
CA GLY A 561 28.57 7.32 -8.06
C GLY A 561 28.73 8.83 -8.24
N GLN A 562 29.98 9.29 -8.23
CA GLN A 562 30.36 10.70 -8.41
C GLN A 562 31.58 10.83 -9.32
N ARG A 563 31.69 11.96 -10.03
CA ARG A 563 32.84 12.21 -10.91
C ARG A 563 33.97 12.88 -10.14
N HIS A 564 35.14 12.24 -10.14
CA HIS A 564 36.35 12.79 -9.57
C HIS A 564 37.09 13.68 -10.58
N ASP A 565 38.21 14.25 -10.18
CA ASP A 565 38.95 15.27 -10.95
C ASP A 565 39.64 14.71 -12.21
N ASP A 566 39.63 13.38 -12.38
CA ASP A 566 39.99 12.67 -13.60
C ASP A 566 38.82 12.55 -14.61
N GLY A 567 37.64 13.07 -14.26
CA GLY A 567 36.40 13.01 -15.03
C GLY A 567 35.67 11.65 -14.98
N MET A 568 36.22 10.65 -14.29
CA MET A 568 35.68 9.30 -14.24
C MET A 568 34.65 9.15 -13.12
N LEU A 569 33.55 8.43 -13.41
CA LEU A 569 32.57 8.10 -12.39
C LEU A 569 33.13 7.01 -11.48
N HIS A 570 33.30 7.34 -10.20
CA HIS A 570 33.67 6.39 -9.17
C HIS A 570 32.40 5.86 -8.49
N PRO A 571 32.27 4.53 -8.29
CA PRO A 571 31.11 3.95 -7.61
C PRO A 571 31.20 4.21 -6.10
N ILE A 572 30.07 4.48 -5.47
CA ILE A 572 29.96 4.66 -4.01
C ILE A 572 29.25 3.47 -3.38
N ALA A 573 28.16 2.99 -4.00
CA ALA A 573 27.40 1.83 -3.58
C ALA A 573 26.63 1.19 -4.74
N PHE A 574 26.20 -0.05 -4.53
CA PHE A 574 25.39 -0.82 -5.47
C PHE A 574 24.00 -1.12 -4.88
N TYR A 575 23.04 -1.39 -5.75
CA TYR A 575 21.72 -1.88 -5.39
C TYR A 575 21.35 -3.06 -6.28
N SER A 576 20.78 -4.10 -5.69
CA SER A 576 20.21 -5.24 -6.42
C SER A 576 19.04 -5.81 -5.64
N HIS A 577 17.92 -6.06 -6.31
CA HIS A 577 16.71 -6.59 -5.67
C HIS A 577 16.03 -7.60 -6.59
N LYS A 578 15.94 -8.85 -6.11
CA LYS A 578 15.12 -9.88 -6.78
C LYS A 578 13.66 -9.49 -6.66
N MET A 579 12.98 -9.34 -7.80
CA MET A 579 11.55 -9.08 -7.81
C MET A 579 10.77 -10.32 -7.38
N HIS A 580 9.75 -10.11 -6.55
CA HIS A 580 8.98 -11.21 -5.97
C HIS A 580 7.46 -11.04 -6.18
N GLY A 581 6.78 -12.17 -6.44
CA GLY A 581 5.33 -12.25 -6.53
C GLY A 581 4.75 -11.29 -7.56
N ALA A 582 4.06 -10.24 -7.10
CA ALA A 582 3.42 -9.27 -7.97
C ALA A 582 4.41 -8.46 -8.83
N GLU A 583 5.62 -8.18 -8.34
CA GLU A 583 6.62 -7.33 -9.03
C GLU A 583 7.08 -7.94 -10.37
N LEU A 584 7.14 -9.26 -10.45
CA LEU A 584 7.48 -10.00 -11.67
C LEU A 584 6.47 -9.75 -12.81
N ASN A 585 5.22 -9.44 -12.46
CA ASN A 585 4.12 -9.20 -13.39
C ASN A 585 3.93 -7.70 -13.74
N TYR A 586 4.88 -6.83 -13.35
CA TYR A 586 4.81 -5.41 -13.70
C TYR A 586 5.25 -5.20 -15.16
N PRO A 587 4.60 -4.31 -15.93
CA PRO A 587 5.10 -3.90 -17.25
C PRO A 587 6.51 -3.30 -17.15
N ILE A 588 7.30 -3.41 -18.22
CA ILE A 588 8.71 -2.97 -18.25
C ILE A 588 8.90 -1.53 -17.72
N TYR A 589 8.05 -0.59 -18.14
CA TYR A 589 8.04 0.79 -17.63
C TYR A 589 7.89 0.88 -16.09
N ASP A 590 7.00 0.05 -15.52
CA ASP A 590 6.77 0.03 -14.07
C ASP A 590 7.89 -0.70 -13.30
N LYS A 591 8.64 -1.59 -13.97
CA LYS A 591 9.85 -2.25 -13.43
C LYS A 591 11.05 -1.30 -13.42
N GLU A 592 11.32 -0.63 -14.54
CA GLU A 592 12.34 0.43 -14.64
C GLU A 592 12.09 1.56 -13.64
N PHE A 593 10.84 2.04 -13.55
CA PHE A 593 10.52 3.09 -12.59
C PHE A 593 10.57 2.60 -11.13
N LEU A 594 10.30 1.30 -10.87
CA LEU A 594 10.54 0.68 -9.57
C LEU A 594 12.05 0.58 -9.25
N ALA A 595 12.92 0.33 -10.23
CA ALA A 595 14.39 0.32 -10.04
C ALA A 595 14.88 1.69 -9.55
N ILE A 596 14.49 2.77 -10.23
CA ILE A 596 14.77 4.15 -9.80
C ILE A 596 14.31 4.36 -8.35
N VAL A 597 13.03 4.11 -8.07
CA VAL A 597 12.43 4.45 -6.77
C VAL A 597 13.02 3.62 -5.63
N ASN A 598 13.39 2.36 -5.88
CA ASN A 598 14.06 1.54 -4.88
C ASN A 598 15.53 1.96 -4.67
N CYS A 599 16.25 2.36 -5.72
CA CYS A 599 17.58 2.98 -5.56
C CYS A 599 17.51 4.29 -4.76
N PHE A 600 16.48 5.13 -4.97
CA PHE A 600 16.27 6.34 -4.18
C PHE A 600 15.95 6.06 -2.70
N LYS A 601 15.30 4.93 -2.38
CA LYS A 601 15.10 4.49 -0.99
C LYS A 601 16.40 4.00 -0.35
N GLU A 602 17.13 3.12 -1.04
CA GLU A 602 18.38 2.57 -0.54
C GLU A 602 19.40 3.69 -0.31
N PHE A 603 19.60 4.55 -1.30
CA PHE A 603 20.57 5.63 -1.29
C PHE A 603 20.01 6.95 -0.75
N ARG A 604 18.88 6.95 -0.02
CA ARG A 604 18.20 8.16 0.52
C ARG A 604 19.18 9.15 1.15
N HIS A 605 20.11 8.65 1.95
CA HIS A 605 21.12 9.40 2.70
C HIS A 605 22.17 10.12 1.82
N TYR A 606 22.45 9.61 0.62
CA TYR A 606 23.33 10.26 -0.36
C TYR A 606 22.57 11.24 -1.29
N LEU A 607 21.25 11.10 -1.42
CA LEU A 607 20.44 11.79 -2.44
C LEU A 607 19.55 12.91 -1.88
N ARG A 608 18.98 12.75 -0.69
CA ARG A 608 18.08 13.74 -0.05
C ARG A 608 18.92 14.95 0.33
N GLY A 609 18.50 16.15 -0.09
CA GLY A 609 19.22 17.41 0.18
C GLY A 609 20.61 17.54 -0.45
N SER A 610 20.94 16.79 -1.51
CA SER A 610 22.18 16.98 -2.27
C SER A 610 22.35 18.43 -2.74
N LYS A 611 23.56 19.01 -2.56
CA LYS A 611 23.90 20.40 -2.96
C LYS A 611 23.70 20.64 -4.47
N HIS A 612 23.87 19.58 -5.25
CA HIS A 612 23.68 19.53 -6.70
C HIS A 612 22.49 18.65 -7.07
N GLN A 613 21.79 18.99 -8.15
CA GLN A 613 20.74 18.14 -8.70
C GLN A 613 21.32 16.79 -9.14
N VAL A 614 20.71 15.70 -8.65
CA VAL A 614 21.07 14.30 -8.98
C VAL A 614 20.74 14.03 -10.45
N LYS A 615 21.64 13.34 -11.16
CA LYS A 615 21.36 12.81 -12.50
C LYS A 615 21.02 11.32 -12.42
N VAL A 616 19.82 10.95 -12.85
CA VAL A 616 19.38 9.55 -12.94
C VAL A 616 19.49 9.10 -14.39
N PHE A 617 20.12 7.95 -14.63
CA PHE A 617 20.28 7.34 -15.94
C PHE A 617 19.50 6.01 -16.01
N THR A 618 18.67 5.88 -17.04
CA THR A 618 17.91 4.67 -17.41
C THR A 618 17.92 4.56 -18.94
N ASP A 619 17.81 3.34 -19.48
CA ASP A 619 17.68 3.13 -20.93
C ASP A 619 16.25 3.42 -21.45
N HIS A 620 15.28 3.57 -20.55
CA HIS A 620 13.87 3.58 -20.90
C HIS A 620 13.31 5.01 -21.09
N LYS A 621 13.47 5.56 -22.31
CA LYS A 621 13.10 6.95 -22.70
C LYS A 621 11.82 7.51 -22.07
N ASN A 622 10.73 6.75 -22.02
CA ASN A 622 9.43 7.28 -21.59
C ASN A 622 9.45 7.76 -20.12
N ILE A 623 10.35 7.24 -19.28
CA ILE A 623 10.44 7.63 -17.87
C ILE A 623 11.07 9.02 -17.71
N ALA A 624 11.86 9.51 -18.68
CA ALA A 624 12.33 10.89 -18.68
C ALA A 624 11.19 11.93 -18.72
N TYR A 625 10.01 11.53 -19.22
CA TYR A 625 8.80 12.38 -19.26
C TYR A 625 7.92 12.25 -18.01
N PHE A 626 8.27 11.39 -17.04
CA PHE A 626 7.49 11.12 -15.83
C PHE A 626 7.07 12.39 -15.06
N ALA A 627 7.96 13.40 -14.99
CA ALA A 627 7.68 14.68 -14.34
C ALA A 627 6.55 15.48 -15.02
N THR A 628 6.31 15.24 -16.32
CA THR A 628 5.31 15.93 -17.15
C THR A 628 4.03 15.14 -17.41
N THR A 629 3.99 13.84 -17.09
CA THR A 629 2.84 12.97 -17.35
C THR A 629 1.65 13.35 -16.45
N GLN A 630 0.50 13.66 -17.07
CA GLN A 630 -0.70 14.13 -16.36
C GLN A 630 -1.42 13.02 -15.59
N GLU A 631 -1.50 11.82 -16.15
CA GLU A 631 -2.10 10.66 -15.49
C GLU A 631 -1.02 9.65 -15.09
N LEU A 632 -0.89 9.41 -13.79
CA LEU A 632 0.01 8.42 -13.21
C LEU A 632 -0.82 7.37 -12.46
N ASN A 633 -0.43 6.10 -12.59
CA ASN A 633 -1.04 5.00 -11.83
C ASN A 633 -0.82 5.21 -10.32
N ARG A 634 -1.72 4.74 -9.45
CA ARG A 634 -1.61 4.84 -7.97
C ARG A 634 -0.24 4.39 -7.44
N ARG A 635 0.36 3.36 -8.06
CA ARG A 635 1.74 2.91 -7.77
C ARG A 635 2.80 3.96 -8.11
N GLN A 636 2.68 4.57 -9.29
CA GLN A 636 3.58 5.62 -9.79
C GLN A 636 3.41 6.93 -9.02
N LEU A 637 2.21 7.24 -8.53
CA LEU A 637 1.93 8.38 -7.65
C LEU A 637 2.56 8.22 -6.25
N ARG A 638 2.47 7.04 -5.62
CA ARG A 638 3.23 6.69 -4.41
C ARG A 638 4.74 6.89 -4.57
N TYR A 639 5.24 6.64 -5.78
CA TYR A 639 6.63 6.83 -6.12
C TYR A 639 6.96 8.32 -6.37
N ALA A 640 6.02 9.07 -6.95
CA ALA A 640 6.08 10.52 -7.10
C ALA A 640 6.18 11.23 -5.73
N GLU A 641 5.32 10.87 -4.76
CA GLU A 641 5.36 11.36 -3.35
C GLU A 641 6.78 11.25 -2.80
N TYR A 642 7.34 10.05 -2.83
CA TYR A 642 8.65 9.77 -2.27
C TYR A 642 9.77 10.55 -2.99
N LEU A 643 9.69 10.63 -4.31
CA LEU A 643 10.68 11.34 -5.12
C LEU A 643 10.61 12.88 -4.98
N CYS A 644 9.53 13.46 -4.43
CA CYS A 644 9.43 14.91 -4.19
C CYS A 644 10.41 15.44 -3.13
N GLU A 645 10.98 14.57 -2.30
CA GLU A 645 11.97 14.92 -1.28
C GLU A 645 13.39 15.17 -1.85
N PHE A 646 13.58 14.98 -3.15
CA PHE A 646 14.88 14.93 -3.82
C PHE A 646 14.94 15.93 -4.98
N ASP A 647 16.10 16.57 -5.21
CA ASP A 647 16.35 17.31 -6.43
C ASP A 647 17.06 16.43 -7.46
N PHE A 648 16.33 15.97 -8.48
CA PHE A 648 16.86 15.07 -9.49
C PHE A 648 16.31 15.37 -10.89
N THR A 649 17.03 14.92 -11.91
CA THR A 649 16.57 14.82 -13.31
C THR A 649 16.78 13.41 -13.83
N ILE A 650 15.90 12.97 -14.74
CA ILE A 650 16.03 11.68 -15.42
C ILE A 650 16.52 11.92 -16.84
N ALA A 651 17.67 11.35 -17.18
CA ALA A 651 18.29 11.36 -18.49
C ALA A 651 18.30 9.95 -19.08
N HIS A 652 18.12 9.86 -20.39
CA HIS A 652 18.21 8.58 -21.11
C HIS A 652 19.65 8.30 -21.54
N CYS A 653 20.23 7.19 -21.09
CA CYS A 653 21.45 6.58 -21.64
C CYS A 653 21.08 5.49 -22.67
N LYS A 654 22.03 5.03 -23.49
CA LYS A 654 21.80 3.81 -24.28
C LYS A 654 22.09 2.59 -23.41
N GLY A 655 21.40 1.46 -23.63
CA GLY A 655 21.69 0.21 -22.90
C GLY A 655 23.14 -0.28 -23.01
N THR A 656 23.86 0.04 -24.09
CA THR A 656 25.32 -0.20 -24.22
C THR A 656 26.15 0.54 -23.18
N ASP A 657 25.64 1.66 -22.69
CA ASP A 657 26.31 2.60 -21.81
C ASP A 657 25.85 2.36 -20.34
N ASN A 658 24.63 1.81 -20.16
CA ASN A 658 24.02 1.38 -18.89
C ASN A 658 24.52 0.01 -18.37
N GLY A 659 25.52 -0.59 -19.02
CA GLY A 659 25.96 -1.98 -18.81
C GLY A 659 26.39 -2.36 -17.38
N ARG A 660 26.52 -1.38 -16.47
CA ARG A 660 26.77 -1.59 -15.04
C ARG A 660 25.51 -2.04 -14.29
N ALA A 661 24.39 -1.37 -14.53
CA ALA A 661 23.11 -1.70 -13.91
C ALA A 661 22.47 -2.92 -14.59
N ASP A 662 22.56 -3.04 -15.92
CA ASP A 662 22.14 -4.21 -16.73
C ASP A 662 22.74 -5.54 -16.22
N ALA A 663 24.05 -5.56 -15.97
CA ALA A 663 24.70 -6.75 -15.44
C ALA A 663 24.18 -7.16 -14.05
N ILE A 664 23.84 -6.19 -13.20
CA ILE A 664 23.27 -6.43 -11.87
C ILE A 664 21.79 -6.87 -11.96
N SER A 665 21.02 -6.30 -12.88
CA SER A 665 19.59 -6.61 -13.05
C SER A 665 19.40 -8.01 -13.66
N ARG A 666 20.26 -8.44 -14.59
CA ARG A 666 20.16 -9.73 -15.31
C ARG A 666 20.86 -10.90 -14.60
N ARG A 667 21.02 -10.88 -13.27
CA ARG A 667 21.69 -11.97 -12.52
C ARG A 667 20.90 -13.29 -12.62
N PRO A 668 21.53 -14.45 -12.92
CA PRO A 668 20.81 -15.65 -13.39
C PRO A 668 20.07 -16.38 -12.27
N ASP A 669 20.53 -16.22 -11.03
CA ASP A 669 19.89 -16.76 -9.84
C ASP A 669 18.59 -16.02 -9.44
N PHE A 670 18.30 -14.94 -10.16
CA PHE A 670 17.03 -14.24 -10.09
C PHE A 670 15.98 -14.78 -11.06
N ASP A 671 16.37 -15.39 -12.18
CA ASP A 671 15.47 -16.13 -13.06
C ASP A 671 14.76 -17.27 -12.28
N THR A 672 13.46 -17.42 -12.50
CA THR A 672 12.61 -18.46 -11.89
C THR A 672 12.15 -19.52 -12.90
N GLY A 673 12.78 -19.59 -14.08
CA GLY A 673 12.45 -20.53 -15.16
C GLY A 673 11.04 -20.35 -15.71
N THR A 674 10.42 -19.19 -15.47
CA THR A 674 9.00 -18.96 -15.69
C THR A 674 8.78 -18.47 -17.11
N VAL A 675 8.31 -19.36 -17.99
CA VAL A 675 8.04 -19.05 -19.41
C VAL A 675 7.04 -17.90 -19.52
N LYS A 676 7.44 -16.81 -20.18
CA LYS A 676 6.58 -15.64 -20.42
C LYS A 676 5.33 -16.03 -21.22
N THR A 677 4.16 -15.62 -20.73
CA THR A 677 3.03 -15.32 -21.62
C THR A 677 3.45 -14.16 -22.53
N LYS A 678 3.18 -14.23 -23.84
CA LYS A 678 3.39 -13.09 -24.75
C LYS A 678 2.53 -11.91 -24.28
N GLU A 679 3.13 -10.73 -24.11
CA GLU A 679 2.42 -9.51 -23.69
C GLU A 679 1.54 -8.91 -24.81
N GLN A 680 1.67 -9.40 -26.05
CA GLN A 680 0.68 -9.15 -27.10
C GLN A 680 -0.64 -9.83 -26.74
N LEU A 681 -1.63 -9.05 -26.31
CA LEU A 681 -3.02 -9.51 -26.14
C LEU A 681 -3.65 -9.97 -27.46
N LEU A 682 -3.24 -9.38 -28.59
CA LEU A 682 -3.70 -9.70 -29.93
C LEU A 682 -2.53 -10.02 -30.87
N GLU A 683 -2.69 -11.04 -31.70
CA GLU A 683 -1.80 -11.38 -32.83
C GLU A 683 -2.61 -11.44 -34.14
N HIS A 684 -1.99 -11.22 -35.30
CA HIS A 684 -2.67 -11.39 -36.58
C HIS A 684 -2.75 -12.89 -36.93
N ASN A 685 -3.95 -13.36 -37.27
CA ASN A 685 -4.15 -14.68 -37.87
C ASN A 685 -3.66 -14.71 -39.33
N THR A 686 -3.69 -15.87 -39.98
CA THR A 686 -3.25 -16.05 -41.38
C THR A 686 -4.11 -15.34 -42.44
N LYS A 687 -5.18 -14.65 -42.03
CA LYS A 687 -6.02 -13.78 -42.89
C LYS A 687 -5.79 -12.28 -42.62
N GLY A 688 -4.96 -11.93 -41.64
CA GLY A 688 -4.69 -10.54 -41.24
C GLY A 688 -5.63 -9.99 -40.16
N GLU A 689 -6.51 -10.81 -39.57
CA GLU A 689 -7.46 -10.40 -38.52
C GLU A 689 -6.81 -10.54 -37.13
N TYR A 690 -7.13 -9.67 -36.18
CA TYR A 690 -6.61 -9.74 -34.81
C TYR A 690 -7.32 -10.83 -33.98
N GLN A 691 -6.59 -11.81 -33.46
CA GLN A 691 -7.07 -12.84 -32.53
C GLN A 691 -6.40 -12.73 -31.15
N PHE A 692 -7.09 -13.12 -30.08
CA PHE A 692 -6.52 -13.12 -28.73
C PHE A 692 -5.54 -14.28 -28.50
N THR A 693 -4.41 -13.99 -27.84
CA THR A 693 -3.30 -14.94 -27.65
C THR A 693 -3.50 -15.99 -26.56
N GLN A 694 -4.59 -15.91 -25.77
CA GLN A 694 -5.02 -16.98 -24.87
C GLN A 694 -6.56 -17.12 -24.84
N PRO A 695 -7.10 -18.36 -24.81
CA PRO A 695 -8.53 -18.59 -24.67
C PRO A 695 -8.99 -18.37 -23.22
N VAL A 696 -9.61 -17.22 -22.95
CA VAL A 696 -10.21 -16.92 -21.64
C VAL A 696 -11.49 -17.74 -21.46
N LYS A 697 -11.55 -18.59 -20.44
CA LYS A 697 -12.78 -19.28 -20.04
C LYS A 697 -13.64 -18.35 -19.19
N THR A 698 -14.66 -17.77 -19.81
CA THR A 698 -15.77 -17.06 -19.14
C THR A 698 -16.94 -18.04 -19.00
N ILE A 699 -17.75 -17.90 -17.94
CA ILE A 699 -18.96 -18.70 -17.73
C ILE A 699 -20.17 -17.76 -17.72
N ALA A 700 -20.82 -17.72 -18.89
CA ALA A 700 -22.15 -17.16 -19.20
C ALA A 700 -22.35 -15.64 -19.02
N ARG A 701 -23.36 -15.15 -19.75
CA ARG A 701 -23.94 -13.80 -19.72
C ARG A 701 -25.14 -13.78 -20.66
N THR A 702 -26.36 -13.54 -20.19
CA THR A 702 -27.48 -13.29 -21.11
C THR A 702 -27.45 -11.85 -21.67
N TYR A 703 -28.18 -11.66 -22.76
CA TYR A 703 -28.58 -10.34 -23.26
C TYR A 703 -30.10 -10.26 -23.24
N LYS A 704 -30.68 -9.26 -22.57
CA LYS A 704 -32.04 -8.84 -22.91
C LYS A 704 -31.99 -8.15 -24.28
N GLY A 705 -32.92 -8.55 -25.16
CA GLY A 705 -32.96 -8.06 -26.53
C GLY A 705 -33.22 -6.55 -26.59
N VAL A 706 -32.25 -5.79 -27.08
CA VAL A 706 -32.42 -4.38 -27.47
C VAL A 706 -33.28 -4.33 -28.72
N THR A 707 -34.43 -3.65 -28.66
CA THR A 707 -35.33 -3.50 -29.80
C THR A 707 -34.71 -2.62 -30.89
N GLU A 708 -35.04 -2.87 -32.15
CA GLU A 708 -34.40 -2.16 -33.29
C GLU A 708 -34.59 -0.63 -33.24
N GLU A 709 -35.69 -0.14 -32.65
CA GLU A 709 -35.96 1.29 -32.45
C GLU A 709 -34.88 2.01 -31.60
N GLU A 710 -34.19 1.31 -30.71
CA GLU A 710 -33.09 1.90 -29.92
C GLU A 710 -31.78 1.99 -30.71
N LYS A 711 -31.59 1.15 -31.75
CA LYS A 711 -30.38 1.16 -32.58
C LYS A 711 -30.35 2.35 -33.53
N GLU A 712 -31.48 2.71 -34.15
CA GLU A 712 -31.53 3.83 -35.11
C GLU A 712 -31.16 5.17 -34.45
N ARG A 713 -31.49 5.35 -33.17
CA ARG A 713 -31.13 6.57 -32.40
C ARG A 713 -29.62 6.79 -32.24
N TYR A 714 -28.78 5.76 -32.35
CA TYR A 714 -27.33 5.87 -32.14
C TYR A 714 -26.51 6.13 -33.42
N ILE A 715 -27.12 6.03 -34.60
CA ILE A 715 -26.42 6.23 -35.89
C ILE A 715 -26.52 7.70 -36.36
N GLY A 716 -27.42 8.51 -35.76
CA GLY A 716 -27.79 9.85 -36.21
C GLY A 716 -26.81 11.01 -36.00
N PHE A 717 -25.55 10.79 -35.59
CA PHE A 717 -24.57 11.87 -35.37
C PHE A 717 -23.15 11.57 -35.89
N LYS A 718 -22.99 11.56 -37.22
CA LYS A 718 -21.71 11.88 -37.89
C LYS A 718 -21.92 12.71 -39.17
N LYS A 719 -21.77 14.02 -39.03
CA LYS A 719 -21.22 14.94 -40.03
C LYS A 719 -20.34 15.97 -39.31
#